data_AF-A0A5P2XHG0-F1
#
_entry.id   AF-A0A5P2XHG0-F1
#
_cell.length_a   1.000
_cell.length_b   1.000
_cell.length_c   1.000
_cell.angle_alpha   90.00
_cell.angle_beta   90.00
_cell.angle_gamma   90.00
#
_symmetry.space_group_name_H-M   'P 1'
#
loop_
_entity.id
_entity.type
_entity.pdbx_description
1 polymer ?
#
loop_
_entity_poly.entity_id
_entity_poly.type
_entity_poly.pdbx_seq_one_letter_code
_entity_poly.pdbx_strand_id
1 'polypeptide(L)'
;MRLTPRQQPLPTREFGRARHRTTRRSWAAATAAGALAAGLLSGPAASARPFPEPPGDAEAMKTTMSRALPSPPGGANVRVLAFYGSAAPGDESPVVDAAIAAIERIGRSGPAAQRFTVTATDDPAVFTNAGQLGKYNAVAFVTGGGDVLDAEQEAGLEAYMEAGGGFLGLHDAARAEPYSSWFTGLVGARPKDEGPSAVQRATVEVGDRQGPATKDLPLEWKRPDRWLNWETNPSGAVHTVARVRESTYKPGAGANGWDHPVSWCRDYDGGRSFYTGMGGTADAYDETDFRTHLRGALLWTSRLVRADCKAAITTNYKAERLTRPNKPGENDQIGEPHGLVTAPDGKVFYIGRGGADSSRPVITDWNDPDVGKGRGEIHVYDPKTGQATLAGAVSVFGNKGGGGELIKNEEGLLGIELDPRFEDNGWVYLHYTPHARIDRDTHMGERYVSRFTYDKASGKLAMDSEKVLLKWPVQIHSCCHAGGGMAWDSQGNLYIATGDNNSSGSSDGYSGNNPQPNFKGVSFADARRTSGNTNNLNGKILRIHPEPDGTYTLPQGNLFTGKEPDEGGGKTRGEIYVMGVRNPARISVDKRTDTLYAGWVGPDAGQPSTTWGPAKYDTFAAITHASNRGWPYCMGNNQPYRDRNLPDPSKPLGWYDCENLRNESPNNDGLVKIPPAEPNTIWYSPQGGGIDYPRDANGVPSYRTEEQKQLLPWLKGGGQATMNGPVYRYDPASTSADKWPAYWDGKWFVGDFYDGDQPRHAVLTDPKTVGKGGLPVHAESLRKIIPVGNDRIKNLMDWKFAPDGSLYVLDYGRGFFTSDAKSALWRVTYTGGEATPAAGDLARKAQR
;
A
#
# COMPACT_ATOMS: atom_id res chain seq x y z
N MET A 1 13.10 -15.05 -43.26
CA MET A 1 14.29 -15.54 -43.97
C MET A 1 15.49 -15.46 -43.02
N ARG A 2 16.28 -16.55 -42.94
CA ARG A 2 17.45 -16.78 -42.07
C ARG A 2 18.55 -15.73 -42.32
N LEU A 3 19.40 -15.35 -41.36
CA LEU A 3 20.59 -16.11 -40.91
C LEU A 3 21.28 -15.47 -39.68
N THR A 4 21.83 -16.35 -38.82
CA THR A 4 22.92 -16.18 -37.82
C THR A 4 23.93 -17.33 -38.09
N PRO A 5 25.04 -17.56 -37.33
CA PRO A 5 26.13 -16.72 -36.81
C PRO A 5 27.56 -17.36 -37.03
N ARG A 6 28.67 -16.73 -36.60
CA ARG A 6 30.02 -17.34 -36.31
C ARG A 6 30.75 -16.51 -35.22
N GLN A 7 31.06 -17.03 -34.02
CA GLN A 7 32.17 -17.91 -33.54
C GLN A 7 33.57 -17.24 -33.39
N GLN A 8 34.09 -17.25 -32.14
CA GLN A 8 35.47 -16.94 -31.68
C GLN A 8 36.48 -18.06 -32.05
N PRO A 9 37.83 -17.91 -31.82
CA PRO A 9 38.47 -18.25 -30.54
C PRO A 9 39.76 -17.47 -30.14
N LEU A 10 40.21 -17.69 -28.88
CA LEU A 10 41.44 -17.24 -28.18
C LEU A 10 42.76 -17.82 -28.74
N PRO A 11 43.95 -17.39 -28.23
CA PRO A 11 44.66 -18.25 -27.26
C PRO A 11 45.48 -17.54 -26.14
N THR A 12 45.92 -18.39 -25.21
CA THR A 12 46.60 -18.30 -23.89
C THR A 12 48.07 -17.83 -23.84
N ARG A 13 48.53 -17.32 -22.68
CA ARG A 13 49.67 -17.88 -21.88
C ARG A 13 49.92 -17.21 -20.51
N GLU A 14 50.40 -18.02 -19.56
CA GLU A 14 50.62 -17.80 -18.12
C GLU A 14 51.99 -17.18 -17.72
N PHE A 15 52.02 -16.78 -16.44
CA PHE A 15 53.08 -16.91 -15.41
C PHE A 15 53.76 -15.64 -14.87
N GLY A 16 53.67 -15.46 -13.54
CA GLY A 16 54.50 -14.52 -12.78
C GLY A 16 54.08 -14.39 -11.31
N ARG A 17 54.54 -15.31 -10.46
CA ARG A 17 54.54 -15.17 -8.98
C ARG A 17 55.61 -14.17 -8.57
N ALA A 18 55.30 -13.23 -7.67
CA ALA A 18 56.29 -12.58 -6.82
C ALA A 18 55.71 -12.23 -5.44
N ARG A 19 56.45 -12.66 -4.41
CA ARG A 19 56.24 -12.38 -2.98
C ARG A 19 56.61 -10.92 -2.69
N HIS A 20 55.90 -10.26 -1.77
CA HIS A 20 56.53 -9.30 -0.86
C HIS A 20 55.96 -9.40 0.56
N ARG A 21 56.91 -9.47 1.50
CA ARG A 21 56.77 -9.45 2.96
C ARG A 21 56.68 -8.02 3.47
N THR A 22 56.37 -7.93 4.77
CA THR A 22 56.62 -6.83 5.74
C THR A 22 55.44 -5.86 5.89
N THR A 23 55.00 -5.41 7.06
CA THR A 23 55.57 -5.37 8.42
C THR A 23 54.46 -5.46 9.48
N ARG A 24 54.75 -6.15 10.60
CA ARG A 24 54.02 -6.04 11.86
C ARG A 24 54.28 -4.67 12.49
N ARG A 25 53.25 -4.00 13.00
CA ARG A 25 53.39 -3.03 14.10
C ARG A 25 52.38 -3.35 15.20
N SER A 26 52.93 -3.94 16.24
CA SER A 26 52.40 -4.08 17.59
C SER A 26 52.22 -2.70 18.24
N TRP A 27 51.03 -2.45 18.78
CA TRP A 27 50.81 -1.51 19.87
C TRP A 27 50.08 -2.25 20.98
N ALA A 28 50.74 -2.32 22.14
CA ALA A 28 50.21 -2.87 23.37
C ALA A 28 50.10 -1.74 24.41
N ALA A 29 49.25 -2.01 25.40
CA ALA A 29 49.03 -1.31 26.67
C ALA A 29 48.10 -0.07 26.63
N ALA A 30 46.92 -0.20 27.22
CA ALA A 30 46.76 0.10 28.66
C ALA A 30 45.39 -0.37 29.16
N THR A 31 45.43 -1.28 30.12
CA THR A 31 44.33 -1.76 30.95
C THR A 31 43.83 -0.67 31.90
N ALA A 32 42.52 -0.41 31.88
CA ALA A 32 41.80 0.18 33.02
C ALA A 32 40.62 -0.74 33.35
N ALA A 33 40.77 -1.52 34.40
CA ALA A 33 39.76 -2.42 34.93
C ALA A 33 38.71 -1.61 35.71
N GLY A 34 37.51 -1.53 35.17
CA GLY A 34 36.29 -1.19 35.92
C GLY A 34 35.47 -2.46 36.07
N ALA A 35 35.53 -3.10 37.23
CA ALA A 35 34.75 -4.28 37.55
C ALA A 35 33.26 -3.91 37.71
N LEU A 36 32.45 -4.20 36.69
CA LEU A 36 31.01 -4.36 36.81
C LEU A 36 30.74 -5.84 36.53
N ALA A 37 30.31 -6.55 37.57
CA ALA A 37 29.97 -7.96 37.52
C ALA A 37 28.76 -8.19 36.60
N ALA A 38 29.03 -8.45 35.32
CA ALA A 38 28.07 -9.06 34.42
C ALA A 38 28.05 -10.57 34.72
N GLY A 39 26.97 -11.05 35.32
CA GLY A 39 26.68 -12.48 35.41
C GLY A 39 26.49 -13.04 34.00
N LEU A 40 27.54 -13.61 33.44
CA LEU A 40 27.49 -14.43 32.24
C LEU A 40 26.88 -15.79 32.62
N LEU A 41 25.56 -15.90 32.57
CA LEU A 41 24.88 -17.19 32.42
C LEU A 41 24.73 -17.49 30.93
N SER A 42 25.81 -17.86 30.27
CA SER A 42 25.74 -18.60 29.01
C SER A 42 25.50 -20.07 29.34
N GLY A 43 24.23 -20.48 29.40
CA GLY A 43 23.88 -21.89 29.40
C GLY A 43 24.34 -22.55 28.08
N PRO A 44 24.68 -23.85 28.09
CA PRO A 44 25.07 -24.55 26.87
C PRO A 44 23.89 -24.60 25.89
N ALA A 45 24.17 -24.45 24.60
CA ALA A 45 23.20 -24.75 23.56
C ALA A 45 22.83 -26.24 23.65
N ALA A 46 21.53 -26.53 23.80
CA ALA A 46 21.02 -27.88 23.87
C ALA A 46 21.31 -28.63 22.56
N SER A 47 22.03 -29.74 22.65
CA SER A 47 22.12 -30.72 21.56
C SER A 47 20.85 -31.57 21.55
N ALA A 48 20.19 -31.63 20.39
CA ALA A 48 18.93 -32.34 20.22
C ALA A 48 19.04 -33.86 20.38
N ARG A 49 17.97 -34.49 20.90
CA ARG A 49 17.79 -35.94 20.88
C ARG A 49 17.50 -36.41 19.44
N PRO A 50 17.83 -37.67 19.07
CA PRO A 50 17.48 -38.21 17.76
C PRO A 50 15.97 -38.20 17.53
N PHE A 51 15.55 -37.98 16.28
CA PHE A 51 14.14 -38.03 15.85
C PHE A 51 13.46 -39.33 16.33
N PRO A 52 12.46 -39.26 17.23
CA PRO A 52 11.67 -40.44 17.55
C PRO A 52 10.76 -40.72 16.35
N GLU A 53 10.86 -41.92 15.74
CA GLU A 53 9.80 -42.39 14.86
C GLU A 53 8.49 -42.38 15.67
N PRO A 54 7.39 -41.79 15.17
CA PRO A 54 6.15 -41.78 15.90
C PRO A 54 5.74 -43.24 16.15
N PRO A 55 5.60 -43.69 17.41
CA PRO A 55 5.14 -45.03 17.69
C PRO A 55 3.77 -45.23 17.03
N GLY A 56 3.45 -46.47 16.62
CA GLY A 56 2.14 -46.80 16.03
C GLY A 56 0.93 -46.42 16.90
N ASP A 57 1.19 -46.09 18.16
CA ASP A 57 0.21 -45.72 19.18
C ASP A 57 -0.09 -44.21 19.22
N ALA A 58 0.71 -43.33 18.60
CA ALA A 58 0.46 -41.87 18.61
C ALA A 58 -0.84 -41.49 17.87
N GLU A 59 -1.11 -42.11 16.73
CA GLU A 59 -2.38 -41.93 16.00
C GLU A 59 -3.58 -42.51 16.76
N ALA A 60 -3.37 -43.64 17.46
CA ALA A 60 -4.38 -44.23 18.33
C ALA A 60 -4.67 -43.33 19.54
N MET A 61 -3.64 -42.70 20.10
CA MET A 61 -3.73 -41.72 21.18
C MET A 61 -4.48 -40.48 20.70
N LYS A 62 -4.10 -39.89 19.57
CA LYS A 62 -4.81 -38.75 18.98
C LYS A 62 -6.30 -39.06 18.78
N THR A 63 -6.61 -40.21 18.17
CA THR A 63 -7.99 -40.66 17.97
C THR A 63 -8.76 -40.81 19.30
N THR A 64 -8.10 -41.35 20.33
CA THR A 64 -8.69 -41.54 21.67
C THR A 64 -8.94 -40.19 22.35
N MET A 65 -7.96 -39.29 22.30
CA MET A 65 -8.04 -37.93 22.82
C MET A 65 -9.13 -37.11 22.12
N SER A 66 -9.18 -37.12 20.79
CA SER A 66 -10.20 -36.38 20.02
C SER A 66 -11.63 -36.87 20.31
N ARG A 67 -11.81 -38.15 20.70
CA ARG A 67 -13.11 -38.68 21.17
C ARG A 67 -13.43 -38.31 22.62
N ALA A 68 -12.40 -38.20 23.46
CA ALA A 68 -12.56 -37.98 24.90
C ALA A 68 -12.59 -36.50 25.30
N LEU A 69 -12.00 -35.62 24.50
CA LEU A 69 -11.96 -34.19 24.75
C LEU A 69 -13.35 -33.57 24.48
N PRO A 70 -13.97 -32.91 25.47
CA PRO A 70 -15.15 -32.11 25.22
C PRO A 70 -14.76 -30.92 24.35
N SER A 71 -15.70 -30.41 23.54
CA SER A 71 -15.54 -29.07 22.98
C SER A 71 -15.28 -28.08 24.13
N PRO A 72 -14.30 -27.16 24.02
CA PRO A 72 -13.86 -26.36 25.14
C PRO A 72 -15.04 -25.64 25.78
N PRO A 73 -15.11 -25.62 27.13
CA PRO A 73 -16.26 -25.12 27.86
C PRO A 73 -16.58 -23.68 27.44
N GLY A 74 -17.87 -23.30 27.51
CA GLY A 74 -18.33 -21.94 27.21
C GLY A 74 -17.67 -20.86 28.09
N GLY A 75 -18.08 -19.60 27.94
CA GLY A 75 -17.43 -18.45 28.60
C GLY A 75 -17.56 -18.33 30.13
N ALA A 76 -17.94 -19.40 30.85
CA ALA A 76 -18.04 -19.42 32.31
C ALA A 76 -16.91 -20.26 32.91
N ASN A 77 -16.31 -19.81 34.03
CA ASN A 77 -15.18 -20.48 34.69
C ASN A 77 -13.98 -20.74 33.77
N VAL A 78 -13.65 -19.78 32.91
CA VAL A 78 -12.56 -19.90 31.92
C VAL A 78 -11.22 -20.19 32.61
N ARG A 79 -10.48 -21.17 32.08
CA ARG A 79 -9.19 -21.60 32.61
C ARG A 79 -8.10 -21.57 31.53
N VAL A 80 -6.92 -21.12 31.91
CA VAL A 80 -5.72 -21.11 31.08
C VAL A 80 -4.66 -21.99 31.73
N LEU A 81 -4.09 -22.91 30.96
CA LEU A 81 -2.93 -23.69 31.37
C LEU A 81 -1.67 -22.96 30.90
N ALA A 82 -0.81 -22.51 31.80
CA ALA A 82 0.51 -22.01 31.48
C ALA A 82 1.51 -23.18 31.54
N PHE A 83 1.79 -23.77 30.39
CA PHE A 83 2.79 -24.84 30.30
C PHE A 83 4.17 -24.22 30.16
N TYR A 84 5.07 -24.59 31.06
CA TYR A 84 6.48 -24.22 31.04
C TYR A 84 7.34 -25.49 31.08
N GLY A 85 8.62 -25.39 30.76
CA GLY A 85 9.50 -26.55 30.68
C GLY A 85 10.57 -26.33 29.62
N SER A 86 11.79 -26.75 29.90
CA SER A 86 12.94 -26.60 29.01
C SER A 86 13.57 -27.96 28.71
N ALA A 87 13.95 -28.20 27.45
CA ALA A 87 14.76 -29.37 27.11
C ALA A 87 16.20 -29.28 27.67
N ALA A 88 16.63 -28.09 28.09
CA ALA A 88 17.94 -27.87 28.72
C ALA A 88 17.89 -28.12 30.24
N PRO A 89 18.86 -28.86 30.82
CA PRO A 89 18.92 -29.07 32.26
C PRO A 89 19.29 -27.77 33.02
N GLY A 90 18.59 -27.46 34.11
CA GLY A 90 18.87 -26.32 34.98
C GLY A 90 17.60 -25.70 35.58
N ASP A 91 17.77 -24.61 36.35
CA ASP A 91 16.65 -23.79 36.82
C ASP A 91 15.98 -23.08 35.64
N GLU A 92 14.65 -22.95 35.71
CA GLU A 92 13.88 -22.23 34.71
C GLU A 92 14.28 -20.76 34.62
N SER A 93 14.18 -20.20 33.42
CA SER A 93 14.59 -18.82 33.16
C SER A 93 13.72 -17.84 33.96
N PRO A 94 14.27 -16.76 34.56
CA PRO A 94 13.48 -15.71 35.22
C PRO A 94 12.41 -15.07 34.31
N VAL A 95 12.56 -15.20 32.99
CA VAL A 95 11.57 -14.80 32.00
C VAL A 95 10.27 -15.63 32.11
N VAL A 96 10.39 -16.93 32.40
CA VAL A 96 9.25 -17.86 32.59
C VAL A 96 8.43 -17.45 33.81
N ASP A 97 9.09 -17.21 34.95
CA ASP A 97 8.43 -16.75 36.17
C ASP A 97 7.69 -15.43 35.96
N ALA A 98 8.36 -14.46 35.31
CA ALA A 98 7.76 -13.16 34.99
C ALA A 98 6.52 -13.30 34.08
N ALA A 99 6.60 -14.19 33.09
CA ALA A 99 5.50 -14.47 32.17
C ALA A 99 4.31 -15.13 32.88
N ILE A 100 4.53 -16.17 33.69
CA ILE A 100 3.48 -16.82 34.48
C ILE A 100 2.81 -15.80 35.41
N ALA A 101 3.60 -15.04 36.16
CA ALA A 101 3.08 -14.00 37.06
C ALA A 101 2.24 -12.95 36.32
N ALA A 102 2.64 -12.56 35.10
CA ALA A 102 1.87 -11.64 34.28
C ALA A 102 0.57 -12.25 33.75
N ILE A 103 0.57 -13.51 33.29
CA ILE A 103 -0.63 -14.21 32.84
C ILE A 103 -1.64 -14.36 33.99
N GLU A 104 -1.17 -14.71 35.20
CA GLU A 104 -2.00 -14.74 36.40
C GLU A 104 -2.60 -13.37 36.74
N ARG A 105 -1.79 -12.31 36.69
CA ARG A 105 -2.23 -10.92 36.92
C ARG A 105 -3.29 -10.53 35.90
N ILE A 106 -3.09 -10.87 34.63
CA ILE A 106 -4.05 -10.62 33.56
C ILE A 106 -5.38 -11.34 33.85
N GLY A 107 -5.35 -12.62 34.21
CA GLY A 107 -6.55 -13.42 34.49
C GLY A 107 -7.42 -12.86 35.62
N ARG A 108 -6.80 -12.20 36.61
CA ARG A 108 -7.49 -11.55 37.74
C ARG A 108 -7.97 -10.12 37.42
N SER A 109 -7.57 -9.55 36.29
CA SER A 109 -7.84 -8.14 35.93
C SER A 109 -9.03 -7.95 34.98
N GLY A 110 -9.52 -6.70 34.88
CA GLY A 110 -10.61 -6.30 34.01
C GLY A 110 -12.02 -6.73 34.48
N PRO A 111 -13.03 -6.62 33.60
CA PRO A 111 -14.42 -6.98 33.91
C PRO A 111 -14.56 -8.45 34.31
N ALA A 112 -15.47 -8.75 35.24
CA ALA A 112 -15.65 -10.11 35.77
C ALA A 112 -15.92 -11.16 34.67
N ALA A 113 -16.70 -10.80 33.64
CA ALA A 113 -16.99 -11.66 32.49
C ALA A 113 -15.78 -11.95 31.58
N GLN A 114 -14.65 -11.28 31.81
CA GLN A 114 -13.39 -11.45 31.07
C GLN A 114 -12.27 -11.97 31.97
N ARG A 115 -12.58 -12.41 33.19
CA ARG A 115 -11.60 -13.00 34.12
C ARG A 115 -11.48 -14.50 33.86
N PHE A 116 -10.30 -15.03 34.13
CA PHE A 116 -9.99 -16.45 33.99
C PHE A 116 -8.98 -16.88 35.06
N THR A 117 -8.99 -18.16 35.41
CA THR A 117 -8.01 -18.75 36.33
C THR A 117 -6.84 -19.32 35.53
N VAL A 118 -5.65 -19.31 36.12
CA VAL A 118 -4.43 -19.80 35.50
C VAL A 118 -3.87 -20.92 36.36
N THR A 119 -3.49 -22.03 35.72
CA THR A 119 -2.72 -23.11 36.34
C THR A 119 -1.39 -23.19 35.61
N ALA A 120 -0.27 -23.06 36.32
CA ALA A 120 1.05 -23.28 35.74
C ALA A 120 1.52 -24.72 36.01
N THR A 121 2.16 -25.36 35.04
CA THR A 121 2.76 -26.68 35.21
C THR A 121 3.90 -26.92 34.22
N ASP A 122 4.88 -27.70 34.65
CA ASP A 122 5.95 -28.30 33.85
C ASP A 122 5.75 -29.80 33.59
N ASP A 123 4.62 -30.36 34.00
CA ASP A 123 4.32 -31.78 33.80
C ASP A 123 3.64 -31.99 32.44
N PRO A 124 4.33 -32.57 31.44
CA PRO A 124 3.75 -32.77 30.12
C PRO A 124 2.70 -33.90 30.10
N ALA A 125 2.55 -34.69 31.16
CA ALA A 125 1.50 -35.71 31.27
C ALA A 125 0.08 -35.12 31.25
N VAL A 126 -0.07 -33.80 31.41
CA VAL A 126 -1.34 -33.10 31.18
C VAL A 126 -1.86 -33.32 29.76
N PHE A 127 -0.98 -33.45 28.76
CA PHE A 127 -1.37 -33.56 27.35
C PHE A 127 -1.91 -34.94 26.98
N THR A 128 -1.56 -36.00 27.71
CA THR A 128 -2.11 -37.36 27.50
C THR A 128 -3.35 -37.64 28.36
N ASN A 129 -3.82 -36.66 29.14
CA ASN A 129 -5.00 -36.80 30.00
C ASN A 129 -6.14 -35.88 29.54
N ALA A 130 -7.06 -36.41 28.72
CA ALA A 130 -8.22 -35.67 28.22
C ALA A 130 -9.08 -35.01 29.31
N GLY A 131 -9.24 -35.67 30.46
CA GLY A 131 -10.02 -35.15 31.58
C GLY A 131 -9.35 -33.96 32.28
N GLN A 132 -8.02 -33.83 32.20
CA GLN A 132 -7.29 -32.67 32.69
C GLN A 132 -7.18 -31.58 31.63
N LEU A 133 -6.73 -31.92 30.42
CA LEU A 133 -6.54 -30.99 29.32
C LEU A 133 -7.85 -30.32 28.89
N GLY A 134 -8.95 -31.07 28.81
CA GLY A 134 -10.27 -30.58 28.43
C GLY A 134 -10.91 -29.58 29.40
N LYS A 135 -10.31 -29.33 30.58
CA LYS A 135 -10.75 -28.27 31.51
C LYS A 135 -10.30 -26.87 31.08
N TYR A 136 -9.33 -26.78 30.19
CA TYR A 136 -8.70 -25.51 29.81
C TYR A 136 -9.27 -24.98 28.50
N ASN A 137 -9.45 -23.67 28.42
CA ASN A 137 -9.91 -22.96 27.23
C ASN A 137 -8.75 -22.53 26.35
N ALA A 138 -7.59 -22.29 26.96
CA ALA A 138 -6.35 -21.96 26.28
C ALA A 138 -5.15 -22.61 26.99
N VAL A 139 -4.14 -22.98 26.21
CA VAL A 139 -2.81 -23.37 26.68
C VAL A 139 -1.83 -22.28 26.25
N ALA A 140 -1.09 -21.72 27.19
CA ALA A 140 -0.02 -20.76 26.95
C ALA A 140 1.33 -21.47 27.10
N PHE A 141 2.12 -21.48 26.04
CA PHE A 141 3.48 -22.02 26.03
C PHE A 141 4.45 -20.92 26.43
N VAL A 142 5.07 -21.12 27.59
CA VAL A 142 6.05 -20.24 28.21
C VAL A 142 7.34 -21.05 28.41
N THR A 143 7.92 -21.53 27.31
CA THR A 143 9.05 -22.48 27.30
C THR A 143 10.32 -21.85 26.71
N GLY A 144 11.48 -22.33 27.14
CA GLY A 144 12.78 -22.03 26.54
C GLY A 144 13.06 -22.76 25.21
N GLY A 145 12.13 -23.59 24.73
CA GLY A 145 12.22 -24.35 23.49
C GLY A 145 12.83 -25.76 23.64
N GLY A 146 13.10 -26.39 22.50
CA GLY A 146 13.56 -27.78 22.41
C GLY A 146 12.42 -28.80 22.36
N ASP A 147 12.78 -30.07 22.45
CA ASP A 147 11.87 -31.22 22.46
C ASP A 147 11.29 -31.39 23.88
N VAL A 148 10.12 -30.80 24.12
CA VAL A 148 9.48 -30.70 25.44
C VAL A 148 8.25 -31.61 25.58
N LEU A 149 7.73 -32.10 24.46
CA LEU A 149 6.66 -33.10 24.38
C LEU A 149 7.19 -34.35 23.67
N ASP A 150 6.82 -35.53 24.16
CA ASP A 150 6.95 -36.74 23.36
C ASP A 150 5.82 -36.85 22.32
N ALA A 151 5.89 -37.86 21.45
CA ALA A 151 4.93 -38.05 20.37
C ALA A 151 3.47 -38.23 20.84
N GLU A 152 3.24 -38.84 22.02
CA GLU A 152 1.88 -39.01 22.55
C GLU A 152 1.34 -37.70 23.13
N GLN A 153 2.21 -36.92 23.77
CA GLN A 153 1.87 -35.61 24.33
C GLN A 153 1.60 -34.59 23.23
N GLU A 154 2.39 -34.58 22.16
CA GLU A 154 2.11 -33.76 20.98
C GLU A 154 0.76 -34.15 20.36
N ALA A 155 0.52 -35.44 20.13
CA ALA A 155 -0.76 -35.95 19.63
C ALA A 155 -1.96 -35.50 20.49
N GLY A 156 -1.78 -35.43 21.82
CA GLY A 156 -2.77 -34.90 22.74
C GLY A 156 -3.03 -33.39 22.59
N LEU A 157 -1.98 -32.60 22.33
CA LEU A 157 -2.11 -31.17 21.99
C LEU A 157 -2.79 -30.98 20.62
N GLU A 158 -2.49 -31.83 19.63
CA GLU A 158 -3.19 -31.82 18.33
C GLU A 158 -4.69 -32.04 18.52
N ALA A 159 -5.06 -33.11 19.23
CA ALA A 159 -6.45 -33.43 19.53
C ALA A 159 -7.17 -32.29 20.28
N TYR A 160 -6.46 -31.58 21.17
CA TYR A 160 -6.99 -30.40 21.85
C TYR A 160 -7.24 -29.23 20.91
N MET A 161 -6.37 -29.00 19.94
CA MET A 161 -6.59 -27.98 18.90
C MET A 161 -7.78 -28.37 18.01
N GLU A 162 -7.86 -29.62 17.57
CA GLU A 162 -8.97 -30.17 16.76
C GLU A 162 -10.33 -30.04 17.47
N ALA A 163 -10.36 -30.28 18.79
CA ALA A 163 -11.54 -30.06 19.64
C ALA A 163 -11.93 -28.58 19.74
N GLY A 164 -11.10 -27.68 19.23
CA GLY A 164 -11.32 -26.25 19.16
C GLY A 164 -10.65 -25.48 20.27
N GLY A 165 -9.58 -26.00 20.89
CA GLY A 165 -8.77 -25.36 21.92
C GLY A 165 -8.11 -24.04 21.49
N GLY A 166 -7.61 -23.30 22.47
CA GLY A 166 -6.82 -22.08 22.27
C GLY A 166 -5.34 -22.31 22.56
N PHE A 167 -4.45 -21.70 21.80
CA PHE A 167 -3.00 -21.73 21.97
C PHE A 167 -2.43 -20.30 21.98
N LEU A 168 -1.55 -20.02 22.94
CA LEU A 168 -0.72 -18.82 22.98
C LEU A 168 0.76 -19.21 23.08
N GLY A 169 1.55 -18.98 22.03
CA GLY A 169 3.00 -19.13 22.08
C GLY A 169 3.70 -17.82 22.40
N LEU A 170 4.61 -17.83 23.38
CA LEU A 170 5.43 -16.68 23.76
C LEU A 170 6.91 -16.90 23.40
N HIS A 171 7.48 -15.97 22.64
CA HIS A 171 8.91 -15.87 22.33
C HIS A 171 9.57 -17.21 21.96
N ASP A 172 10.33 -17.84 22.86
CA ASP A 172 11.04 -19.09 22.60
C ASP A 172 10.13 -20.32 22.45
N ALA A 173 8.81 -20.18 22.64
CA ALA A 173 7.83 -21.18 22.21
C ALA A 173 7.97 -21.53 20.72
N ALA A 174 8.45 -20.62 19.86
CA ALA A 174 8.72 -20.94 18.46
C ALA A 174 9.92 -21.90 18.25
N ARG A 175 10.71 -22.17 19.29
CA ARG A 175 11.81 -23.16 19.29
C ARG A 175 11.40 -24.50 19.89
N ALA A 176 10.17 -24.65 20.39
CA ALA A 176 9.67 -25.91 20.92
C ALA A 176 9.32 -26.90 19.80
N GLU A 177 9.49 -28.20 20.02
CA GLU A 177 9.19 -29.26 19.05
C GLU A 177 9.85 -29.02 17.67
N PRO A 178 11.19 -28.85 17.59
CA PRO A 178 11.87 -28.38 16.37
C PRO A 178 11.69 -29.31 15.16
N TYR A 179 11.36 -30.58 15.40
CA TYR A 179 11.14 -31.59 14.36
C TYR A 179 9.69 -31.70 13.89
N SER A 180 8.74 -31.14 14.64
CA SER A 180 7.33 -31.23 14.30
C SER A 180 6.92 -30.21 13.23
N SER A 181 6.43 -30.75 12.11
CA SER A 181 5.79 -29.95 11.07
C SER A 181 4.43 -29.40 11.51
N TRP A 182 3.69 -30.15 12.34
CA TRP A 182 2.41 -29.72 12.89
C TRP A 182 2.61 -28.55 13.86
N PHE A 183 3.54 -28.67 14.81
CA PHE A 183 3.86 -27.59 15.74
C PHE A 183 4.46 -26.38 15.03
N THR A 184 5.24 -26.59 13.97
CA THR A 184 5.70 -25.50 13.08
C THR A 184 4.50 -24.74 12.49
N GLY A 185 3.45 -25.45 12.08
CA GLY A 185 2.18 -24.85 11.74
C GLY A 185 1.53 -24.15 12.94
N LEU A 186 1.45 -24.77 14.11
CA LEU A 186 0.83 -24.16 15.28
C LEU A 186 1.41 -22.79 15.62
N VAL A 187 2.75 -22.65 15.64
CA VAL A 187 3.43 -21.35 15.90
C VAL A 187 3.49 -20.46 14.66
N GLY A 188 3.46 -21.03 13.46
CA GLY A 188 3.39 -20.33 12.18
C GLY A 188 4.73 -19.98 11.53
N ALA A 189 5.80 -19.79 12.31
CA ALA A 189 7.16 -19.57 11.80
C ALA A 189 8.22 -20.05 12.80
N ARG A 190 9.35 -20.55 12.29
CA ARG A 190 10.53 -20.93 13.07
C ARG A 190 11.58 -19.81 13.06
N PRO A 191 12.24 -19.53 14.19
CA PRO A 191 13.29 -18.54 14.25
C PRO A 191 14.57 -19.05 13.60
N LYS A 192 15.34 -18.14 12.99
CA LYS A 192 16.71 -18.40 12.53
C LYS A 192 17.64 -18.57 13.72
N ASP A 193 18.68 -19.37 13.52
CA ASP A 193 19.79 -19.46 14.48
C ASP A 193 20.64 -18.18 14.48
N GLU A 194 20.82 -17.53 13.33
CA GLU A 194 21.67 -16.34 13.14
C GLU A 194 20.97 -14.99 13.44
N GLY A 195 20.09 -14.96 14.46
CA GLY A 195 19.37 -13.77 14.90
C GLY A 195 20.12 -12.94 15.97
N PRO A 196 19.71 -11.68 16.21
CA PRO A 196 20.28 -10.87 17.28
C PRO A 196 19.82 -11.41 18.64
N SER A 197 20.79 -11.77 19.50
CA SER A 197 20.53 -12.25 20.86
C SER A 197 20.49 -11.14 21.92
N ALA A 198 21.08 -9.98 21.60
CA ALA A 198 21.12 -8.84 22.50
C ALA A 198 19.75 -8.13 22.59
N VAL A 199 19.41 -7.66 23.79
CA VAL A 199 18.24 -6.80 23.99
C VAL A 199 18.46 -5.47 23.26
N GLN A 200 17.54 -5.09 22.40
CA GLN A 200 17.60 -3.88 21.61
C GLN A 200 16.26 -3.16 21.63
N ARG A 201 16.29 -1.82 21.72
CA ARG A 201 15.09 -1.02 21.52
C ARG A 201 14.76 -0.97 20.03
N ALA A 202 13.55 -1.36 19.66
CA ALA A 202 13.01 -1.26 18.31
C ALA A 202 11.60 -0.67 18.33
N THR A 203 11.11 -0.25 17.16
CA THR A 203 9.73 0.21 16.97
C THR A 203 8.87 -0.94 16.49
N VAL A 204 7.79 -1.25 17.22
CA VAL A 204 6.75 -2.18 16.80
C VAL A 204 5.61 -1.40 16.15
N GLU A 205 5.30 -1.74 14.90
CA GLU A 205 4.20 -1.20 14.11
C GLU A 205 2.93 -2.02 14.38
N VAL A 206 1.86 -1.36 14.82
CA VAL A 206 0.58 -2.01 15.14
C VAL A 206 -0.40 -1.79 13.99
N GLY A 207 -0.29 -2.66 12.97
CA GLY A 207 -1.07 -2.58 11.72
C GLY A 207 -2.52 -3.07 11.82
N ASP A 208 -2.83 -3.90 12.81
CA ASP A 208 -4.21 -4.25 13.16
C ASP A 208 -4.75 -3.30 14.23
N ARG A 209 -5.76 -2.51 13.88
CA ARG A 209 -6.42 -1.54 14.78
C ARG A 209 -7.76 -2.04 15.32
N GLN A 210 -8.18 -3.25 14.95
CA GLN A 210 -9.48 -3.82 15.31
C GLN A 210 -9.35 -4.96 16.34
N GLY A 211 -8.27 -5.75 16.24
CA GLY A 211 -8.06 -6.92 17.08
C GLY A 211 -7.97 -6.61 18.58
N PRO A 212 -8.48 -7.50 19.46
CA PRO A 212 -8.47 -7.27 20.90
C PRO A 212 -7.05 -7.17 21.48
N ALA A 213 -6.04 -7.77 20.83
CA ALA A 213 -4.65 -7.72 21.25
C ALA A 213 -3.94 -6.39 20.88
N THR A 214 -4.53 -5.54 20.03
CA THR A 214 -3.79 -4.43 19.42
C THR A 214 -4.56 -3.11 19.37
N LYS A 215 -5.90 -3.13 19.39
CA LYS A 215 -6.74 -1.94 19.28
C LYS A 215 -6.42 -0.84 20.31
N ASP A 216 -6.02 -1.24 21.52
CA ASP A 216 -5.73 -0.33 22.65
C ASP A 216 -4.24 0.05 22.74
N LEU A 217 -3.39 -0.43 21.82
CA LEU A 217 -1.97 -0.08 21.76
C LEU A 217 -1.71 1.18 20.93
N PRO A 218 -0.60 1.91 21.13
CA PRO A 218 -0.20 2.98 20.22
C PRO A 218 0.03 2.47 18.78
N LEU A 219 -0.02 3.36 17.79
CA LEU A 219 0.26 3.00 16.38
C LEU A 219 1.68 2.47 16.20
N GLU A 220 2.62 3.11 16.90
CA GLU A 220 4.03 2.72 16.96
C GLU A 220 4.46 2.63 18.43
N TRP A 221 5.06 1.50 18.79
CA TRP A 221 5.41 1.15 20.15
C TRP A 221 6.93 0.91 20.25
N LYS A 222 7.66 1.85 20.87
CA LYS A 222 9.12 1.76 21.02
C LYS A 222 9.50 1.05 22.30
N ARG A 223 10.01 -0.18 22.20
CA ARG A 223 10.28 -1.03 23.36
C ARG A 223 11.58 -1.84 23.22
N PRO A 224 12.23 -2.22 24.33
CA PRO A 224 13.32 -3.18 24.33
C PRO A 224 12.79 -4.62 24.28
N ASP A 225 13.39 -5.46 23.44
CA ASP A 225 13.20 -6.91 23.49
C ASP A 225 14.40 -7.62 22.84
N ARG A 226 14.40 -8.95 22.86
CA ARG A 226 15.20 -9.80 21.97
C ARG A 226 14.37 -10.07 20.73
N TRP A 227 14.87 -9.70 19.56
CA TRP A 227 14.08 -9.79 18.32
C TRP A 227 14.47 -11.03 17.54
N LEU A 228 13.54 -11.97 17.40
CA LEU A 228 13.74 -13.17 16.59
C LEU A 228 13.63 -12.83 15.10
N ASN A 229 14.56 -13.34 14.30
CA ASN A 229 14.43 -13.36 12.85
C ASN A 229 13.79 -14.68 12.41
N TRP A 230 12.98 -14.71 11.35
CA TRP A 230 12.25 -15.90 10.91
C TRP A 230 12.88 -16.57 9.70
N GLU A 231 12.94 -17.91 9.72
CA GLU A 231 13.36 -18.73 8.57
C GLU A 231 12.41 -18.52 7.37
N THR A 232 11.10 -18.64 7.64
CA THR A 232 10.04 -18.34 6.68
C THR A 232 9.21 -17.19 7.22
N ASN A 233 9.04 -16.14 6.41
CA ASN A 233 8.15 -15.03 6.75
C ASN A 233 6.68 -15.50 6.68
N PRO A 234 5.91 -15.44 7.78
CA PRO A 234 4.53 -15.95 7.82
C PRO A 234 3.50 -15.00 7.18
N SER A 235 3.88 -13.76 6.80
CA SER A 235 2.97 -12.77 6.22
C SER A 235 2.16 -13.34 5.04
N GLY A 236 0.84 -13.17 5.12
CA GLY A 236 -0.11 -13.66 4.13
C GLY A 236 -0.57 -15.10 4.31
N ALA A 237 0.08 -15.89 5.18
CA ALA A 237 -0.37 -17.21 5.64
C ALA A 237 -0.95 -17.18 7.07
N VAL A 238 -0.73 -16.09 7.79
CA VAL A 238 -1.28 -15.78 9.11
C VAL A 238 -1.89 -14.38 9.08
N HIS A 239 -2.73 -14.06 10.06
CA HIS A 239 -3.14 -12.68 10.30
C HIS A 239 -2.09 -11.96 11.15
N THR A 240 -1.21 -11.20 10.49
CA THR A 240 -0.20 -10.38 11.17
C THR A 240 -0.86 -9.18 11.85
N VAL A 241 -0.73 -9.10 13.18
CA VAL A 241 -1.31 -8.01 13.99
C VAL A 241 -0.27 -6.92 14.32
N ALA A 242 1.02 -7.29 14.37
CA ALA A 242 2.12 -6.37 14.61
C ALA A 242 3.41 -6.79 13.88
N ARG A 243 4.24 -5.81 13.52
CA ARG A 243 5.56 -5.98 12.89
C ARG A 243 6.63 -5.21 13.65
N VAL A 244 7.89 -5.64 13.60
CA VAL A 244 9.02 -4.86 14.14
C VAL A 244 9.76 -4.16 13.00
N ARG A 245 10.09 -2.87 13.18
CA ARG A 245 10.74 -2.05 12.16
C ARG A 245 12.26 -2.20 12.23
N GLU A 246 12.84 -2.99 11.33
CA GLU A 246 14.28 -3.28 11.32
C GLU A 246 15.19 -2.06 11.17
N SER A 247 14.74 -0.98 10.53
CA SER A 247 15.53 0.26 10.42
C SER A 247 15.77 0.98 11.75
N THR A 248 15.19 0.50 12.85
CA THR A 248 15.29 1.09 14.19
C THR A 248 16.22 0.33 15.14
N TYR A 249 16.79 -0.80 14.71
CA TYR A 249 17.75 -1.59 15.49
C TYR A 249 18.76 -2.29 14.58
N LYS A 250 19.62 -3.17 15.12
CA LYS A 250 20.58 -3.97 14.34
C LYS A 250 20.09 -5.42 14.21
N PRO A 251 19.50 -5.81 13.07
CA PRO A 251 18.92 -7.15 12.88
C PRO A 251 19.92 -8.28 12.58
N GLY A 252 21.18 -7.94 12.27
CA GLY A 252 22.22 -8.94 11.97
C GLY A 252 22.10 -9.57 10.56
N ALA A 253 22.90 -10.61 10.29
CA ALA A 253 23.00 -11.25 8.98
C ALA A 253 21.71 -11.96 8.52
N GLY A 254 20.84 -12.33 9.48
CA GLY A 254 19.57 -13.02 9.22
C GLY A 254 18.34 -12.14 9.04
N ALA A 255 18.49 -10.82 8.89
CA ALA A 255 17.40 -9.85 8.77
C ALA A 255 16.25 -10.29 7.84
N ASN A 256 15.00 -10.07 8.26
CA ASN A 256 13.79 -10.30 7.47
C ASN A 256 13.46 -9.13 6.54
N GLY A 257 14.01 -7.94 6.81
CA GLY A 257 13.78 -6.71 6.05
C GLY A 257 12.55 -5.94 6.56
N TRP A 258 11.87 -5.24 5.64
CA TRP A 258 10.75 -4.37 6.00
C TRP A 258 9.52 -5.14 6.50
N ASP A 259 9.32 -6.37 6.02
CA ASP A 259 8.21 -7.23 6.41
C ASP A 259 8.69 -8.21 7.47
N HIS A 260 8.66 -7.76 8.72
CA HIS A 260 9.07 -8.55 9.88
C HIS A 260 7.90 -8.70 10.88
N PRO A 261 6.98 -9.65 10.66
CA PRO A 261 5.93 -10.00 11.62
C PRO A 261 6.52 -10.30 12.99
N VAL A 262 5.92 -9.74 14.05
CA VAL A 262 6.34 -10.04 15.43
C VAL A 262 5.19 -10.59 16.26
N SER A 263 3.95 -10.42 15.82
CA SER A 263 2.79 -11.08 16.42
C SER A 263 1.74 -11.35 15.38
N TRP A 264 1.10 -12.51 15.49
CA TRP A 264 0.07 -12.95 14.55
C TRP A 264 -0.90 -13.92 15.19
N CYS A 265 -2.03 -14.11 14.52
CA CYS A 265 -3.01 -15.12 14.88
C CYS A 265 -3.59 -15.82 13.65
N ARG A 266 -4.18 -17.00 13.87
CA ARG A 266 -5.01 -17.71 12.90
C ARG A 266 -5.88 -18.75 13.57
N ASP A 267 -6.97 -19.12 12.91
CA ASP A 267 -7.58 -20.42 13.18
C ASP A 267 -6.62 -21.49 12.62
N TYR A 268 -6.30 -22.50 13.43
CA TYR A 268 -5.38 -23.58 13.07
C TYR A 268 -5.91 -24.90 13.61
N ASP A 269 -6.10 -25.85 12.71
CA ASP A 269 -6.54 -27.22 13.02
C ASP A 269 -7.78 -27.27 13.93
N GLY A 270 -8.83 -26.51 13.58
CA GLY A 270 -10.06 -26.39 14.38
C GLY A 270 -9.98 -25.42 15.57
N GLY A 271 -8.78 -25.11 16.07
CA GLY A 271 -8.52 -24.25 17.22
C GLY A 271 -8.11 -22.82 16.86
N ARG A 272 -7.73 -22.04 17.89
CA ARG A 272 -7.23 -20.66 17.75
C ARG A 272 -5.77 -20.60 18.18
N SER A 273 -4.88 -20.19 17.28
CA SER A 273 -3.47 -19.98 17.59
C SER A 273 -3.15 -18.49 17.57
N PHE A 274 -2.57 -18.00 18.66
CA PHE A 274 -1.92 -16.71 18.75
C PHE A 274 -0.44 -16.93 19.06
N TYR A 275 0.42 -16.19 18.38
CA TYR A 275 1.84 -16.18 18.68
C TYR A 275 2.37 -14.75 18.76
N THR A 276 3.25 -14.51 19.74
CA THR A 276 4.05 -13.29 19.81
C THR A 276 5.52 -13.64 20.00
N GLY A 277 6.37 -13.11 19.12
CA GLY A 277 7.82 -13.17 19.25
C GLY A 277 8.39 -12.20 20.28
N MET A 278 7.52 -11.45 20.98
CA MET A 278 7.88 -10.56 22.08
C MET A 278 7.84 -11.29 23.43
N GLY A 279 8.48 -10.72 24.44
CA GLY A 279 8.54 -11.27 25.80
C GLY A 279 9.82 -12.04 26.08
N GLY A 280 10.92 -11.72 25.40
CA GLY A 280 12.24 -12.35 25.59
C GLY A 280 13.03 -11.83 26.79
N THR A 281 12.43 -10.96 27.61
CA THR A 281 13.00 -10.42 28.84
C THR A 281 11.97 -10.44 29.97
N ALA A 282 12.42 -10.56 31.22
CA ALA A 282 11.52 -10.49 32.38
C ALA A 282 10.82 -9.12 32.47
N ASP A 283 11.57 -8.03 32.25
CA ASP A 283 11.07 -6.65 32.27
C ASP A 283 9.93 -6.39 31.27
N ALA A 284 9.87 -7.13 30.15
CA ALA A 284 8.78 -7.00 29.18
C ALA A 284 7.41 -7.20 29.84
N TYR A 285 7.30 -8.15 30.78
CA TYR A 285 6.05 -8.49 31.45
C TYR A 285 5.59 -7.44 32.48
N ASP A 286 6.48 -6.52 32.86
CA ASP A 286 6.14 -5.35 33.67
C ASP A 286 5.60 -4.16 32.85
N GLU A 287 5.76 -4.19 31.52
CA GLU A 287 5.24 -3.20 30.60
C GLU A 287 3.71 -3.26 30.46
N THR A 288 3.04 -2.12 30.64
CA THR A 288 1.56 -2.03 30.55
C THR A 288 1.04 -2.38 29.16
N ASP A 289 1.69 -1.88 28.12
CA ASP A 289 1.28 -2.14 26.73
C ASP A 289 1.46 -3.61 26.36
N PHE A 290 2.55 -4.25 26.80
CA PHE A 290 2.74 -5.69 26.55
C PHE A 290 1.71 -6.54 27.29
N ARG A 291 1.40 -6.25 28.56
CA ARG A 291 0.31 -6.94 29.27
C ARG A 291 -1.05 -6.72 28.61
N THR A 292 -1.29 -5.55 28.03
CA THR A 292 -2.51 -5.26 27.27
C THR A 292 -2.58 -6.12 26.01
N HIS A 293 -1.46 -6.26 25.30
CA HIS A 293 -1.33 -7.15 24.15
C HIS A 293 -1.62 -8.61 24.50
N LEU A 294 -0.96 -9.13 25.53
CA LEU A 294 -1.16 -10.50 26.03
C LEU A 294 -2.59 -10.73 26.52
N ARG A 295 -3.20 -9.73 27.18
CA ARG A 295 -4.60 -9.81 27.60
C ARG A 295 -5.51 -10.03 26.41
N GLY A 296 -5.40 -9.23 25.36
CA GLY A 296 -6.25 -9.39 24.18
C GLY A 296 -6.05 -10.74 23.48
N ALA A 297 -4.81 -11.22 23.41
CA ALA A 297 -4.50 -12.56 22.89
C ALA A 297 -5.18 -13.67 23.71
N LEU A 298 -5.02 -13.64 25.05
CA LEU A 298 -5.62 -14.61 25.97
C LEU A 298 -7.14 -14.59 25.95
N LEU A 299 -7.75 -13.40 25.87
CA LEU A 299 -9.21 -13.27 25.77
C LEU A 299 -9.74 -13.92 24.48
N TRP A 300 -9.03 -13.79 23.37
CA TRP A 300 -9.45 -14.39 22.10
C TRP A 300 -9.21 -15.90 22.09
N THR A 301 -8.02 -16.38 22.47
CA THR A 301 -7.69 -17.82 22.45
C THR A 301 -8.61 -18.60 23.38
N SER A 302 -8.99 -18.02 24.53
CA SER A 302 -9.94 -18.59 25.48
C SER A 302 -11.43 -18.44 25.12
N ARG A 303 -11.77 -17.88 23.93
CA ARG A 303 -13.14 -17.64 23.43
C ARG A 303 -13.98 -16.66 24.26
N LEU A 304 -13.35 -15.82 25.09
CA LEU A 304 -14.03 -14.76 25.83
C LEU A 304 -14.43 -13.58 24.95
N VAL A 305 -13.69 -13.35 23.85
CA VAL A 305 -13.98 -12.29 22.87
C VAL A 305 -13.86 -12.79 21.43
N ARG A 306 -14.52 -12.09 20.52
CA ARG A 306 -14.43 -12.29 19.06
C ARG A 306 -13.21 -11.58 18.50
N ALA A 307 -12.53 -12.17 17.52
CA ALA A 307 -11.49 -11.51 16.71
C ALA A 307 -11.47 -12.08 15.29
N ASP A 308 -11.05 -11.25 14.34
CA ASP A 308 -10.81 -11.67 12.97
C ASP A 308 -9.32 -12.00 12.77
N CYS A 309 -8.99 -13.28 12.77
CA CYS A 309 -7.64 -13.77 12.51
C CYS A 309 -7.49 -14.35 11.10
N LYS A 310 -8.25 -13.82 10.14
CA LYS A 310 -8.32 -14.28 8.75
C LYS A 310 -8.08 -13.16 7.74
N ALA A 311 -8.27 -11.91 8.13
CA ALA A 311 -8.29 -10.77 7.22
C ALA A 311 -7.00 -10.54 6.42
N ALA A 312 -5.82 -10.85 6.95
CA ALA A 312 -4.55 -10.67 6.23
C ALA A 312 -4.05 -11.96 5.54
N ILE A 313 -4.83 -13.06 5.62
CA ILE A 313 -4.49 -14.32 4.96
C ILE A 313 -4.89 -14.22 3.49
N THR A 314 -3.92 -14.29 2.60
CA THR A 314 -4.09 -13.94 1.19
C THR A 314 -4.95 -14.92 0.40
N THR A 315 -5.05 -16.18 0.84
CA THR A 315 -5.91 -17.20 0.23
C THR A 315 -7.39 -17.00 0.52
N ASN A 316 -7.74 -16.07 1.43
CA ASN A 316 -9.12 -15.67 1.72
C ASN A 316 -9.63 -14.60 0.76
N TYR A 317 -8.96 -14.38 -0.38
CA TYR A 317 -9.37 -13.41 -1.39
C TYR A 317 -9.40 -14.08 -2.75
N LYS A 318 -10.37 -13.65 -3.57
CA LYS A 318 -10.54 -14.14 -4.94
C LYS A 318 -10.58 -12.96 -5.89
N ALA A 319 -9.74 -13.00 -6.93
CA ALA A 319 -9.75 -12.03 -8.03
C ALA A 319 -10.35 -12.68 -9.29
N GLU A 320 -11.39 -12.08 -9.85
CA GLU A 320 -12.14 -12.61 -10.99
C GLU A 320 -12.21 -11.60 -12.12
N ARG A 321 -11.94 -12.07 -13.35
CA ARG A 321 -12.09 -11.28 -14.58
C ARG A 321 -13.57 -11.21 -14.97
N LEU A 322 -14.09 -10.01 -15.15
CA LEU A 322 -15.52 -9.77 -15.39
C LEU A 322 -15.87 -9.57 -16.87
N THR A 323 -15.06 -8.81 -17.60
CA THR A 323 -15.33 -8.53 -19.02
C THR A 323 -14.78 -9.63 -19.91
N ARG A 324 -15.31 -9.79 -21.12
CA ARG A 324 -14.70 -10.63 -22.17
C ARG A 324 -13.64 -9.83 -22.92
N PRO A 325 -12.72 -10.47 -23.66
CA PRO A 325 -11.85 -9.74 -24.58
C PRO A 325 -12.69 -8.98 -25.62
N ASN A 326 -12.24 -7.77 -25.99
CA ASN A 326 -12.75 -7.05 -27.15
C ASN A 326 -12.62 -7.91 -28.42
N LYS A 327 -13.57 -7.82 -29.36
CA LYS A 327 -13.38 -8.40 -30.70
C LYS A 327 -12.53 -7.45 -31.56
N PRO A 328 -11.79 -7.95 -32.57
CA PRO A 328 -11.05 -7.07 -33.48
C PRO A 328 -11.98 -6.02 -34.13
N GLY A 329 -11.61 -4.74 -34.07
CA GLY A 329 -12.41 -3.63 -34.57
C GLY A 329 -13.58 -3.18 -33.67
N GLU A 330 -13.84 -3.88 -32.56
CA GLU A 330 -14.91 -3.58 -31.61
C GLU A 330 -14.32 -3.32 -30.21
N ASN A 331 -14.60 -2.15 -29.62
CA ASN A 331 -14.24 -1.82 -28.25
C ASN A 331 -15.45 -1.96 -27.30
N ASP A 332 -16.32 -2.94 -27.52
CA ASP A 332 -17.64 -3.06 -26.88
C ASP A 332 -17.60 -3.62 -25.45
N GLN A 333 -16.51 -4.29 -25.06
CA GLN A 333 -16.38 -4.90 -23.73
C GLN A 333 -15.62 -4.02 -22.75
N ILE A 334 -14.45 -3.50 -23.13
CA ILE A 334 -13.56 -2.79 -22.19
C ILE A 334 -12.94 -1.50 -22.76
N GLY A 335 -12.88 -1.36 -24.09
CA GLY A 335 -12.13 -0.26 -24.73
C GLY A 335 -10.67 -0.20 -24.29
N GLU A 336 -10.03 0.96 -24.46
CA GLU A 336 -8.71 1.24 -23.86
C GLU A 336 -8.90 1.71 -22.40
N PRO A 337 -8.76 0.84 -21.39
CA PRO A 337 -9.29 1.11 -20.06
C PRO A 337 -8.63 2.33 -19.41
N HIS A 338 -9.40 3.21 -18.77
CA HIS A 338 -8.81 4.36 -18.05
C HIS A 338 -9.43 4.55 -16.66
N GLY A 339 -10.61 5.16 -16.55
CA GLY A 339 -11.27 5.41 -15.26
C GLY A 339 -12.44 4.47 -14.98
N LEU A 340 -12.77 4.27 -13.70
CA LEU A 340 -14.00 3.59 -13.27
C LEU A 340 -14.65 4.29 -12.07
N VAL A 341 -15.96 4.10 -11.93
CA VAL A 341 -16.76 4.54 -10.78
C VAL A 341 -17.87 3.53 -10.49
N THR A 342 -18.21 3.36 -9.21
CA THR A 342 -19.25 2.43 -8.73
C THR A 342 -20.52 3.21 -8.37
N ALA A 343 -21.67 2.72 -8.82
CA ALA A 343 -22.97 3.29 -8.51
C ALA A 343 -23.52 2.73 -7.18
N PRO A 344 -24.42 3.46 -6.48
CA PRO A 344 -25.07 2.96 -5.27
C PRO A 344 -25.82 1.63 -5.46
N ASP A 345 -26.39 1.39 -6.64
CA ASP A 345 -27.08 0.14 -6.98
C ASP A 345 -26.14 -1.06 -7.30
N GLY A 346 -24.82 -0.84 -7.25
CA GLY A 346 -23.78 -1.84 -7.50
C GLY A 346 -23.28 -1.90 -8.95
N LYS A 347 -23.87 -1.17 -9.90
CA LYS A 347 -23.32 -1.09 -11.27
C LYS A 347 -21.95 -0.43 -11.28
N VAL A 348 -21.14 -0.81 -12.26
CA VAL A 348 -19.80 -0.24 -12.44
C VAL A 348 -19.73 0.43 -13.81
N PHE A 349 -19.47 1.73 -13.80
CA PHE A 349 -19.22 2.52 -15.00
C PHE A 349 -17.71 2.60 -15.21
N TYR A 350 -17.26 2.44 -16.44
CA TYR A 350 -15.85 2.58 -16.79
C TYR A 350 -15.70 3.10 -18.21
N ILE A 351 -14.52 3.64 -18.50
CA ILE A 351 -14.26 4.35 -19.75
C ILE A 351 -13.11 3.75 -20.55
N GLY A 352 -13.28 3.79 -21.88
CA GLY A 352 -12.23 3.65 -22.87
C GLY A 352 -11.66 5.02 -23.23
N ARG A 353 -10.33 5.22 -23.13
CA ARG A 353 -9.67 6.52 -23.39
C ARG A 353 -9.85 6.98 -24.84
N GLY A 354 -9.96 6.04 -25.77
CA GLY A 354 -10.27 6.28 -27.17
C GLY A 354 -9.16 5.95 -28.16
N GLY A 355 -8.07 5.32 -27.71
CA GLY A 355 -7.19 4.57 -28.58
C GLY A 355 -7.93 3.38 -29.19
N ALA A 356 -7.67 3.13 -30.47
CA ALA A 356 -8.25 2.00 -31.16
C ALA A 356 -7.56 0.69 -30.74
N ASP A 357 -8.18 -0.45 -31.04
CA ASP A 357 -7.51 -1.73 -30.91
C ASP A 357 -6.27 -1.79 -31.83
N SER A 358 -5.31 -2.63 -31.48
CA SER A 358 -3.99 -2.66 -32.11
C SER A 358 -3.99 -3.01 -33.61
N SER A 359 -5.11 -3.45 -34.18
CA SER A 359 -5.24 -3.73 -35.62
C SER A 359 -5.58 -2.49 -36.46
N ARG A 360 -5.96 -1.37 -35.83
CA ARG A 360 -6.37 -0.15 -36.51
C ARG A 360 -5.19 0.80 -36.70
N PRO A 361 -5.04 1.44 -37.87
CA PRO A 361 -3.96 2.39 -38.11
C PRO A 361 -4.15 3.65 -37.27
N VAL A 362 -3.02 4.26 -36.91
CA VAL A 362 -2.93 5.53 -36.19
C VAL A 362 -2.61 6.64 -37.19
N ILE A 363 -3.35 7.75 -37.12
CA ILE A 363 -3.13 8.93 -37.96
C ILE A 363 -2.32 9.96 -37.16
N THR A 364 -1.12 10.25 -37.63
CA THR A 364 -0.16 11.16 -36.96
C THR A 364 0.16 12.43 -37.75
N ASP A 365 -0.24 12.51 -39.03
CA ASP A 365 -0.03 13.69 -39.89
C ASP A 365 -1.03 14.79 -39.52
N TRP A 366 -0.52 15.94 -39.09
CA TRP A 366 -1.32 17.11 -38.70
C TRP A 366 -2.12 17.73 -39.87
N ASN A 367 -1.74 17.46 -41.12
CA ASN A 367 -2.52 17.91 -42.28
C ASN A 367 -3.81 17.10 -42.46
N ASP A 368 -3.87 15.88 -41.93
CA ASP A 368 -5.07 15.04 -41.96
C ASP A 368 -6.13 15.59 -40.98
N PRO A 369 -7.39 15.79 -41.40
CA PRO A 369 -8.46 16.22 -40.50
C PRO A 369 -8.76 15.22 -39.38
N ASP A 370 -8.47 13.93 -39.56
CA ASP A 370 -8.72 12.87 -38.59
C ASP A 370 -7.49 12.54 -37.73
N VAL A 371 -6.46 13.39 -37.74
CA VAL A 371 -5.28 13.25 -36.85
C VAL A 371 -5.71 13.08 -35.39
N GLY A 372 -5.19 12.03 -34.75
CA GLY A 372 -5.48 11.71 -33.34
C GLY A 372 -6.94 11.36 -33.02
N LYS A 373 -7.83 11.24 -34.02
CA LYS A 373 -9.25 11.01 -33.78
C LYS A 373 -9.50 9.63 -33.19
N GLY A 374 -10.03 9.62 -31.98
CA GLY A 374 -10.38 8.46 -31.20
C GLY A 374 -11.85 8.47 -30.80
N ARG A 375 -12.32 7.33 -30.29
CA ARG A 375 -13.67 7.15 -29.79
C ARG A 375 -13.62 6.84 -28.31
N GLY A 376 -13.85 7.83 -27.45
CA GLY A 376 -13.90 7.61 -26.00
C GLY A 376 -15.18 6.90 -25.64
N GLU A 377 -15.10 5.67 -25.16
CA GLU A 377 -16.26 4.82 -24.87
C GLU A 377 -16.65 4.88 -23.38
N ILE A 378 -17.95 4.79 -23.10
CA ILE A 378 -18.49 4.66 -21.74
C ILE A 378 -19.24 3.35 -21.66
N HIS A 379 -18.85 2.48 -20.74
CA HIS A 379 -19.45 1.16 -20.53
C HIS A 379 -20.06 1.04 -19.14
N VAL A 380 -21.00 0.10 -19.01
CA VAL A 380 -21.63 -0.28 -17.75
C VAL A 380 -21.57 -1.79 -17.58
N TYR A 381 -21.00 -2.25 -16.47
CA TYR A 381 -21.10 -3.62 -16.00
C TYR A 381 -22.18 -3.73 -14.93
N ASP A 382 -23.13 -4.64 -15.14
CA ASP A 382 -24.15 -4.97 -14.14
C ASP A 382 -23.81 -6.30 -13.44
N PRO A 383 -23.46 -6.30 -12.14
CA PRO A 383 -23.14 -7.52 -11.42
C PRO A 383 -24.32 -8.48 -11.29
N LYS A 384 -25.57 -8.02 -11.44
CA LYS A 384 -26.77 -8.88 -11.37
C LYS A 384 -26.91 -9.75 -12.62
N THR A 385 -26.52 -9.23 -13.78
CA THR A 385 -26.61 -9.95 -15.06
C THR A 385 -25.27 -10.54 -15.52
N GLY A 386 -24.17 -10.02 -14.97
CA GLY A 386 -22.81 -10.36 -15.38
C GLY A 386 -22.44 -9.82 -16.77
N GLN A 387 -23.15 -8.79 -17.26
CA GLN A 387 -22.95 -8.25 -18.60
C GLN A 387 -22.32 -6.85 -18.59
N ALA A 388 -21.40 -6.64 -19.54
CA ALA A 388 -20.89 -5.33 -19.93
C ALA A 388 -21.65 -4.80 -21.15
N THR A 389 -22.04 -3.54 -21.12
CA THR A 389 -22.77 -2.88 -22.21
C THR A 389 -22.18 -1.50 -22.52
N LEU A 390 -22.15 -1.12 -23.79
CA LEU A 390 -21.76 0.23 -24.19
C LEU A 390 -22.91 1.19 -23.90
N ALA A 391 -22.72 2.15 -22.99
CA ALA A 391 -23.71 3.15 -22.62
C ALA A 391 -23.65 4.41 -23.50
N GLY A 392 -22.47 4.79 -24.01
CA GLY A 392 -22.29 5.97 -24.85
C GLY A 392 -20.87 6.07 -25.40
N ALA A 393 -20.63 7.09 -26.25
CA ALA A 393 -19.29 7.40 -26.73
C ALA A 393 -19.16 8.87 -27.15
N VAL A 394 -17.97 9.45 -26.97
CA VAL A 394 -17.58 10.80 -27.38
C VAL A 394 -16.42 10.76 -28.39
N SER A 395 -16.40 11.71 -29.34
CA SER A 395 -15.27 11.85 -30.27
C SER A 395 -14.14 12.65 -29.62
N VAL A 396 -12.97 12.04 -29.45
CA VAL A 396 -11.86 12.59 -28.64
C VAL A 396 -10.56 12.65 -29.42
N PHE A 397 -9.65 13.55 -29.03
CA PHE A 397 -8.26 13.52 -29.50
C PHE A 397 -7.48 12.52 -28.63
N GLY A 398 -7.55 11.23 -28.97
CA GLY A 398 -6.97 10.15 -28.15
C GLY A 398 -6.15 9.11 -28.90
N ASN A 399 -6.34 8.97 -30.21
CA ASN A 399 -5.77 7.90 -31.02
C ASN A 399 -4.61 8.38 -31.91
N LYS A 400 -3.54 8.90 -31.28
CA LYS A 400 -2.28 9.28 -31.96
C LYS A 400 -1.15 8.26 -31.71
N GLY A 401 -1.49 7.13 -31.09
CA GLY A 401 -0.61 5.99 -30.87
C GLY A 401 0.45 6.22 -29.79
N GLY A 402 1.33 5.23 -29.64
CA GLY A 402 2.56 5.34 -28.83
C GLY A 402 3.76 5.79 -29.67
N GLY A 403 4.92 5.94 -29.03
CA GLY A 403 6.20 6.27 -29.69
C GLY A 403 6.97 7.41 -29.02
N GLY A 404 7.79 8.10 -29.81
CA GLY A 404 8.55 9.27 -29.36
C GLY A 404 7.63 10.42 -28.93
N GLU A 405 8.19 11.39 -28.21
CA GLU A 405 7.43 12.39 -27.44
C GLU A 405 6.53 13.31 -28.27
N LEU A 406 6.89 13.58 -29.53
CA LEU A 406 6.08 14.36 -30.48
C LEU A 406 5.03 13.50 -31.21
N ILE A 407 5.07 12.18 -31.03
CA ILE A 407 4.14 11.22 -31.65
C ILE A 407 3.09 10.78 -30.64
N LYS A 408 3.52 10.28 -29.46
CA LYS A 408 2.62 9.75 -28.43
C LYS A 408 1.62 10.80 -27.92
N ASN A 409 0.44 10.35 -27.48
CA ASN A 409 -0.62 11.21 -26.96
C ASN A 409 -1.37 10.55 -25.80
N GLU A 410 -1.45 11.23 -24.66
CA GLU A 410 -2.19 10.77 -23.48
C GLU A 410 -3.59 11.39 -23.35
N GLU A 411 -3.93 12.38 -24.18
CA GLU A 411 -5.28 12.98 -24.19
C GLU A 411 -6.34 11.95 -24.60
N GLY A 412 -7.62 12.23 -24.35
CA GLY A 412 -8.72 11.31 -24.68
C GLY A 412 -9.90 11.49 -23.74
N LEU A 413 -10.63 10.42 -23.44
CA LEU A 413 -11.58 10.34 -22.34
C LEU A 413 -10.83 9.85 -21.08
N LEU A 414 -10.69 10.72 -20.07
CA LEU A 414 -9.72 10.52 -18.99
C LEU A 414 -10.37 10.26 -17.63
N GLY A 415 -11.49 10.90 -17.35
CA GLY A 415 -12.20 10.80 -16.08
C GLY A 415 -13.67 10.52 -16.26
N ILE A 416 -14.23 9.76 -15.31
CA ILE A 416 -15.66 9.55 -15.12
C ILE A 416 -16.00 9.63 -13.64
N GLU A 417 -17.12 10.25 -13.29
CA GLU A 417 -17.67 10.21 -11.94
C GLU A 417 -19.20 10.35 -11.99
N LEU A 418 -19.91 9.76 -11.04
CA LEU A 418 -21.36 9.86 -10.93
C LEU A 418 -21.71 10.96 -9.94
N ASP A 419 -22.80 11.71 -10.20
CA ASP A 419 -23.29 12.70 -9.24
C ASP A 419 -23.60 12.05 -7.87
N PRO A 420 -23.40 12.74 -6.73
CA PRO A 420 -23.77 12.20 -5.43
C PRO A 420 -25.26 11.82 -5.34
N ARG A 421 -26.13 12.41 -6.16
CA ARG A 421 -27.55 12.07 -6.32
C ARG A 421 -27.84 11.31 -7.61
N PHE A 422 -26.88 10.52 -8.10
CA PHE A 422 -27.02 9.73 -9.33
C PHE A 422 -28.30 8.88 -9.37
N GLU A 423 -28.73 8.35 -8.22
CA GLU A 423 -29.95 7.57 -8.16
C GLU A 423 -31.23 8.39 -8.45
N ASP A 424 -31.18 9.71 -8.26
CA ASP A 424 -32.31 10.60 -8.53
C ASP A 424 -32.21 11.25 -9.91
N ASN A 425 -31.00 11.70 -10.31
CA ASN A 425 -30.82 12.54 -11.50
C ASN A 425 -30.16 11.84 -12.70
N GLY A 426 -29.53 10.67 -12.49
CA GLY A 426 -28.78 9.96 -13.53
C GLY A 426 -27.58 10.73 -14.09
N TRP A 427 -27.05 11.73 -13.39
CA TRP A 427 -25.99 12.59 -13.94
C TRP A 427 -24.62 11.91 -13.89
N VAL A 428 -23.91 11.97 -15.03
CA VAL A 428 -22.56 11.44 -15.22
C VAL A 428 -21.64 12.58 -15.67
N TYR A 429 -20.50 12.74 -15.01
CA TYR A 429 -19.49 13.73 -15.35
C TYR A 429 -18.32 13.07 -16.05
N LEU A 430 -17.87 13.68 -17.15
CA LEU A 430 -16.75 13.20 -17.96
C LEU A 430 -15.68 14.29 -18.07
N HIS A 431 -14.42 13.89 -17.94
CA HIS A 431 -13.24 14.73 -18.23
C HIS A 431 -12.55 14.22 -19.50
N TYR A 432 -12.50 15.02 -20.56
CA TYR A 432 -12.02 14.59 -21.87
C TYR A 432 -11.54 15.72 -22.77
N THR A 433 -10.87 15.37 -23.87
CA THR A 433 -10.34 16.30 -24.88
C THR A 433 -11.08 16.08 -26.20
N PRO A 434 -12.08 16.91 -26.56
CA PRO A 434 -12.88 16.71 -27.77
C PRO A 434 -12.04 16.89 -29.04
N HIS A 435 -12.15 15.96 -30.00
CA HIS A 435 -11.39 16.05 -31.26
C HIS A 435 -11.76 17.29 -32.07
N ALA A 436 -13.04 17.68 -32.08
CA ALA A 436 -13.53 18.84 -32.82
C ALA A 436 -13.00 20.19 -32.31
N ARG A 437 -12.22 20.20 -31.22
CA ARG A 437 -11.71 21.41 -30.55
C ARG A 437 -10.18 21.51 -30.59
N ILE A 438 -9.55 20.76 -31.48
CA ILE A 438 -8.11 20.91 -31.74
C ILE A 438 -7.86 21.98 -32.80
N ASP A 439 -6.77 22.72 -32.61
CA ASP A 439 -6.15 23.55 -33.63
C ASP A 439 -4.94 22.80 -34.18
N ARG A 440 -5.06 22.36 -35.44
CA ARG A 440 -4.02 21.59 -36.14
C ARG A 440 -2.85 22.47 -36.62
N ASP A 441 -3.01 23.79 -36.64
CA ASP A 441 -1.91 24.69 -36.99
C ASP A 441 -1.04 24.95 -35.77
N THR A 442 -1.65 25.34 -34.65
CA THR A 442 -0.91 25.67 -33.41
C THR A 442 -0.62 24.43 -32.54
N HIS A 443 -1.19 23.27 -32.89
CA HIS A 443 -1.17 22.04 -32.10
C HIS A 443 -1.67 22.29 -30.66
N MET A 444 -2.80 22.97 -30.55
CA MET A 444 -3.48 23.24 -29.29
C MET A 444 -4.81 22.49 -29.23
N GLY A 445 -5.27 22.19 -28.04
CA GLY A 445 -6.59 21.62 -27.78
C GLY A 445 -7.23 22.24 -26.54
N GLU A 446 -8.43 21.78 -26.21
CA GLU A 446 -9.15 22.16 -24.99
C GLU A 446 -9.54 20.89 -24.23
N ARG A 447 -9.25 20.83 -22.92
CA ARG A 447 -9.83 19.83 -22.01
C ARG A 447 -11.20 20.31 -21.54
N TYR A 448 -12.14 19.38 -21.41
CA TYR A 448 -13.54 19.61 -21.06
C TYR A 448 -13.88 18.80 -19.82
N VAL A 449 -14.66 19.40 -18.92
CA VAL A 449 -15.45 18.71 -17.90
C VAL A 449 -16.90 18.97 -18.22
N SER A 450 -17.60 17.92 -18.67
CA SER A 450 -19.01 18.00 -19.07
C SER A 450 -19.86 17.02 -18.28
N ARG A 451 -21.13 17.39 -18.08
CA ARG A 451 -22.17 16.54 -17.48
C ARG A 451 -23.10 16.02 -18.58
N PHE A 452 -23.48 14.75 -18.47
CA PHE A 452 -24.47 14.06 -19.29
C PHE A 452 -25.54 13.41 -18.40
N THR A 453 -26.65 13.02 -18.99
CA THR A 453 -27.74 12.28 -18.32
C THR A 453 -27.74 10.83 -18.79
N TYR A 454 -27.68 9.90 -17.84
CA TYR A 454 -27.86 8.47 -18.04
C TYR A 454 -29.33 8.10 -17.86
N ASP A 455 -29.95 7.60 -18.93
CA ASP A 455 -31.28 7.03 -18.87
C ASP A 455 -31.19 5.58 -18.38
N LYS A 456 -31.65 5.35 -17.15
CA LYS A 456 -31.65 4.03 -16.52
C LYS A 456 -32.59 3.03 -17.21
N ALA A 457 -33.61 3.51 -17.93
CA ALA A 457 -34.56 2.63 -18.61
C ALA A 457 -33.94 2.01 -19.87
N SER A 458 -33.28 2.82 -20.71
CA SER A 458 -32.56 2.33 -21.89
C SER A 458 -31.14 1.83 -21.58
N GLY A 459 -30.57 2.23 -20.45
CA GLY A 459 -29.19 1.94 -20.08
C GLY A 459 -28.16 2.74 -20.90
N LYS A 460 -28.52 3.94 -21.39
CA LYS A 460 -27.70 4.76 -22.29
C LYS A 460 -27.48 6.17 -21.77
N LEU A 461 -26.35 6.78 -22.15
CA LEU A 461 -26.14 8.22 -21.99
C LEU A 461 -26.85 8.96 -23.13
N ALA A 462 -27.70 9.93 -22.77
CA ALA A 462 -28.28 10.89 -23.72
C ALA A 462 -27.20 11.89 -24.13
N MET A 463 -26.55 11.68 -25.28
CA MET A 463 -25.39 12.48 -25.70
C MET A 463 -25.73 13.94 -26.00
N ASP A 464 -26.97 14.24 -26.37
CA ASP A 464 -27.50 15.60 -26.58
C ASP A 464 -27.79 16.36 -25.28
N SER A 465 -27.71 15.70 -24.12
CA SER A 465 -27.90 16.31 -22.80
C SER A 465 -26.65 17.02 -22.24
N GLU A 466 -25.58 17.11 -23.03
CA GLU A 466 -24.30 17.69 -22.60
C GLU A 466 -24.45 19.08 -22.00
N LYS A 467 -23.85 19.27 -20.82
CA LYS A 467 -23.56 20.58 -20.25
C LYS A 467 -22.06 20.69 -20.00
N VAL A 468 -21.41 21.66 -20.63
CA VAL A 468 -19.98 21.93 -20.41
C VAL A 468 -19.83 22.83 -19.19
N LEU A 469 -19.22 22.31 -18.12
CA LEU A 469 -19.02 23.06 -16.88
C LEU A 469 -17.74 23.89 -16.94
N LEU A 470 -16.65 23.26 -17.35
CA LEU A 470 -15.31 23.85 -17.33
C LEU A 470 -14.51 23.40 -18.55
N LYS A 471 -13.72 24.31 -19.09
CA LYS A 471 -12.75 24.00 -20.15
C LYS A 471 -11.52 24.90 -20.10
N TRP A 472 -10.39 24.39 -20.57
CA TRP A 472 -9.13 25.14 -20.59
C TRP A 472 -8.18 24.65 -21.68
N PRO A 473 -7.26 25.51 -22.18
CA PRO A 473 -6.35 25.16 -23.25
C PRO A 473 -5.22 24.24 -22.78
N VAL A 474 -4.78 23.37 -23.69
CA VAL A 474 -3.63 22.48 -23.55
C VAL A 474 -2.83 22.44 -24.86
N GLN A 475 -1.52 22.27 -24.77
CA GLN A 475 -0.70 21.94 -25.94
C GLN A 475 -0.81 20.44 -26.23
N ILE A 476 -0.95 20.08 -27.50
CA ILE A 476 -1.04 18.70 -28.00
C ILE A 476 0.06 18.40 -29.04
N HIS A 477 1.09 19.26 -29.10
CA HIS A 477 2.26 19.05 -29.95
C HIS A 477 3.15 17.94 -29.39
N SER A 478 3.42 18.02 -28.09
CA SER A 478 4.24 17.09 -27.33
C SER A 478 3.38 16.45 -26.26
N CYS A 479 3.61 15.17 -26.02
CA CYS A 479 3.24 14.57 -24.75
C CYS A 479 4.01 15.28 -23.60
N CYS A 480 3.55 15.30 -22.35
CA CYS A 480 2.74 14.30 -21.68
C CYS A 480 1.90 14.87 -20.53
N HIS A 481 1.31 13.96 -19.74
CA HIS A 481 0.67 14.19 -18.46
C HIS A 481 -0.71 14.81 -18.60
N ALA A 482 -1.67 13.95 -18.94
CA ALA A 482 -3.05 14.35 -19.05
C ALA A 482 -3.77 14.47 -17.70
N GLY A 483 -3.33 13.75 -16.66
CA GLY A 483 -4.09 13.58 -15.44
C GLY A 483 -5.35 12.76 -15.68
N GLY A 484 -6.49 13.17 -15.13
CA GLY A 484 -7.79 12.54 -15.42
C GLY A 484 -8.64 12.19 -14.20
N GLY A 485 -8.05 12.12 -13.01
CA GLY A 485 -8.77 11.68 -11.81
C GLY A 485 -9.91 12.63 -11.43
N MET A 486 -11.05 12.08 -11.03
CA MET A 486 -12.16 12.83 -10.45
C MET A 486 -12.66 12.16 -9.16
N ALA A 487 -13.21 12.94 -8.24
CA ALA A 487 -13.81 12.47 -7.00
C ALA A 487 -14.72 13.52 -6.36
N TRP A 488 -15.68 13.09 -5.54
CA TRP A 488 -16.55 13.97 -4.75
C TRP A 488 -16.19 13.95 -3.27
N ASP A 489 -16.19 15.13 -2.64
CA ASP A 489 -16.21 15.22 -1.17
C ASP A 489 -17.63 15.02 -0.60
N SER A 490 -17.73 15.09 0.73
CA SER A 490 -19.00 14.96 1.46
C SER A 490 -19.95 16.15 1.25
N GLN A 491 -19.45 17.27 0.74
CA GLN A 491 -20.18 18.54 0.55
C GLN A 491 -20.70 18.71 -0.89
N GLY A 492 -20.46 17.74 -1.77
CA GLY A 492 -20.87 17.82 -3.17
C GLY A 492 -19.98 18.72 -4.00
N ASN A 493 -18.71 18.90 -3.63
CA ASN A 493 -17.72 19.52 -4.51
C ASN A 493 -17.01 18.46 -5.35
N LEU A 494 -16.83 18.76 -6.63
CA LEU A 494 -16.13 17.91 -7.59
C LEU A 494 -14.66 18.31 -7.64
N TYR A 495 -13.79 17.33 -7.37
CA TYR A 495 -12.35 17.43 -7.53
C TYR A 495 -11.95 16.93 -8.93
N ILE A 496 -11.09 17.67 -9.61
CA ILE A 496 -10.66 17.39 -11.00
C ILE A 496 -9.14 17.48 -11.09
N ALA A 497 -8.48 16.35 -11.29
CA ALA A 497 -7.05 16.26 -11.43
C ALA A 497 -6.62 16.41 -12.90
N THR A 498 -5.66 17.30 -13.15
CA THR A 498 -5.20 17.67 -14.49
C THR A 498 -3.68 17.78 -14.49
N GLY A 499 -3.05 17.06 -15.41
CA GLY A 499 -1.59 17.00 -15.50
C GLY A 499 -0.97 18.28 -16.06
N ASP A 500 0.34 18.42 -15.88
CA ASP A 500 1.12 19.62 -16.19
C ASP A 500 1.27 19.91 -17.68
N ASN A 501 0.89 18.94 -18.53
CA ASN A 501 0.93 19.08 -19.97
C ASN A 501 2.34 19.44 -20.49
N ASN A 502 3.36 18.85 -19.87
CA ASN A 502 4.78 19.18 -20.06
C ASN A 502 5.66 17.94 -20.32
N SER A 503 6.77 18.14 -21.03
CA SER A 503 7.82 17.16 -21.32
C SER A 503 8.90 17.15 -20.24
N SER A 504 9.46 15.97 -19.95
CA SER A 504 10.70 15.79 -19.17
C SER A 504 11.94 15.55 -20.05
N GLY A 505 11.77 15.34 -21.36
CA GLY A 505 12.87 15.03 -22.28
C GLY A 505 13.87 16.17 -22.47
N SER A 506 13.47 17.41 -22.19
CA SER A 506 14.29 18.62 -22.44
C SER A 506 15.08 19.12 -21.22
N SER A 507 15.12 18.33 -20.15
CA SER A 507 15.78 18.68 -18.88
C SER A 507 16.66 17.54 -18.33
N ASP A 508 17.13 16.63 -19.21
CA ASP A 508 17.84 15.39 -18.84
C ASP A 508 17.07 14.56 -17.79
N GLY A 509 15.74 14.65 -17.81
CA GLY A 509 14.85 13.99 -16.86
C GLY A 509 14.73 14.66 -15.49
N TYR A 510 15.35 15.81 -15.22
CA TYR A 510 15.13 16.56 -13.97
C TYR A 510 13.92 17.49 -14.08
N SER A 511 13.83 18.51 -13.20
CA SER A 511 12.77 19.53 -13.21
C SER A 511 12.44 20.04 -14.62
N GLY A 512 11.14 20.14 -14.93
CA GLY A 512 10.64 20.73 -16.17
C GLY A 512 10.69 22.26 -16.13
N ASN A 513 11.87 22.85 -15.91
CA ASN A 513 12.05 24.30 -15.77
C ASN A 513 12.80 24.91 -16.97
N ASN A 514 12.56 24.39 -18.17
CA ASN A 514 13.23 24.85 -19.39
C ASN A 514 12.23 25.55 -20.35
N PRO A 515 12.31 26.88 -20.55
CA PRO A 515 11.40 27.62 -21.44
C PRO A 515 11.47 27.20 -22.91
N GLN A 516 12.52 26.47 -23.32
CA GLN A 516 12.67 25.89 -24.65
C GLN A 516 12.84 24.37 -24.55
N PRO A 517 12.43 23.58 -25.56
CA PRO A 517 11.78 23.98 -26.81
C PRO A 517 10.35 24.50 -26.64
N ASN A 518 9.90 25.27 -27.63
CA ASN A 518 8.52 25.68 -27.81
C ASN A 518 8.05 25.35 -29.23
N PHE A 519 6.74 25.19 -29.39
CA PHE A 519 6.11 25.10 -30.69
C PHE A 519 5.17 26.28 -30.86
N LYS A 520 5.41 27.10 -31.90
CA LYS A 520 4.62 28.30 -32.22
C LYS A 520 4.32 29.19 -31.01
N GLY A 521 5.31 29.40 -30.14
CA GLY A 521 5.21 30.28 -28.98
C GLY A 521 4.73 29.61 -27.69
N VAL A 522 4.37 28.32 -27.71
CA VAL A 522 3.97 27.58 -26.52
C VAL A 522 5.06 26.60 -26.12
N SER A 523 5.68 26.84 -24.96
CA SER A 523 6.67 25.92 -24.39
C SER A 523 6.00 24.65 -23.90
N PHE A 524 6.60 23.51 -24.25
CA PHE A 524 6.21 22.18 -23.76
C PHE A 524 7.28 21.56 -22.85
N ALA A 525 8.26 22.35 -22.38
CA ALA A 525 9.33 21.92 -21.48
C ALA A 525 9.43 22.77 -20.19
N ASP A 526 8.48 23.68 -19.97
CA ASP A 526 8.42 24.61 -18.86
C ASP A 526 7.15 24.43 -18.02
N ALA A 527 7.17 23.51 -17.07
CA ALA A 527 6.11 23.27 -16.08
C ALA A 527 5.91 24.48 -15.13
N ARG A 528 6.79 25.48 -15.15
CA ARG A 528 6.53 26.77 -14.48
C ARG A 528 5.44 27.57 -15.19
N ARG A 529 5.22 27.37 -16.50
CA ARG A 529 4.08 27.91 -17.26
C ARG A 529 2.75 27.29 -16.82
N THR A 530 2.78 26.05 -16.34
CA THR A 530 1.61 25.24 -15.99
C THR A 530 1.53 25.01 -14.49
N SER A 531 2.13 23.94 -13.95
CA SER A 531 2.06 23.57 -12.53
C SER A 531 2.39 24.70 -11.57
N GLY A 532 3.46 25.46 -11.85
CA GLY A 532 3.91 26.60 -11.04
C GLY A 532 3.14 27.91 -11.26
N ASN A 533 2.30 27.98 -12.29
CA ASN A 533 1.56 29.19 -12.63
C ASN A 533 0.18 29.19 -11.96
N THR A 534 -0.08 30.24 -11.19
CA THR A 534 -1.35 30.43 -10.46
C THR A 534 -2.51 30.82 -11.36
N ASN A 535 -2.25 31.27 -12.59
CA ASN A 535 -3.24 31.62 -13.59
C ASN A 535 -3.51 30.49 -14.62
N ASN A 536 -2.95 29.29 -14.40
CA ASN A 536 -3.09 28.16 -15.31
C ASN A 536 -3.74 26.95 -14.62
N LEU A 537 -4.69 26.29 -15.30
CA LEU A 537 -5.38 25.12 -14.77
C LEU A 537 -4.61 23.81 -14.96
N ASN A 538 -3.53 23.76 -15.74
CA ASN A 538 -2.73 22.55 -15.91
C ASN A 538 -1.76 22.34 -14.73
N GLY A 539 -1.53 21.07 -14.38
CA GLY A 539 -0.67 20.68 -13.25
C GLY A 539 -1.29 21.03 -11.91
N LYS A 540 -2.60 20.80 -11.78
CA LYS A 540 -3.45 21.17 -10.64
C LYS A 540 -4.36 20.02 -10.21
N ILE A 541 -4.91 20.14 -9.00
CA ILE A 541 -6.18 19.52 -8.64
C ILE A 541 -7.18 20.64 -8.37
N LEU A 542 -8.20 20.71 -9.20
CA LEU A 542 -9.24 21.72 -9.14
C LEU A 542 -10.36 21.28 -8.20
N ARG A 543 -11.11 22.22 -7.64
CA ARG A 543 -12.31 21.95 -6.85
C ARG A 543 -13.40 22.97 -7.17
N ILE A 544 -14.53 22.48 -7.67
CA ILE A 544 -15.70 23.28 -8.04
C ILE A 544 -16.96 22.69 -7.41
N HIS A 545 -18.04 23.46 -7.31
CA HIS A 545 -19.37 22.96 -6.97
C HIS A 545 -20.28 23.02 -8.20
N PRO A 546 -20.54 21.89 -8.87
CA PRO A 546 -21.44 21.82 -10.02
C PRO A 546 -22.88 22.25 -9.72
N GLU A 547 -23.47 23.04 -10.61
CA GLU A 547 -24.86 23.51 -10.49
C GLU A 547 -25.79 22.78 -11.48
N PRO A 548 -27.11 22.67 -11.17
CA PRO A 548 -28.07 21.98 -12.03
C PRO A 548 -28.20 22.49 -13.46
N ASP A 549 -27.93 23.76 -13.71
CA ASP A 549 -28.01 24.38 -15.04
C ASP A 549 -26.78 24.09 -15.92
N GLY A 550 -25.74 23.47 -15.37
CA GLY A 550 -24.48 23.19 -16.04
C GLY A 550 -23.39 24.23 -15.77
N THR A 551 -23.65 25.22 -14.91
CA THR A 551 -22.62 26.12 -14.38
C THR A 551 -21.93 25.51 -13.15
N TYR A 552 -21.06 26.27 -12.49
CA TYR A 552 -20.46 25.88 -11.22
C TYR A 552 -20.21 27.11 -10.35
N THR A 553 -20.14 26.89 -9.04
CA THR A 553 -19.66 27.87 -8.06
C THR A 553 -18.30 27.46 -7.50
N LEU A 554 -17.59 28.43 -6.91
CA LEU A 554 -16.28 28.22 -6.30
C LEU A 554 -16.43 27.95 -4.79
N PRO A 555 -16.05 26.75 -4.31
CA PRO A 555 -16.10 26.45 -2.88
C PRO A 555 -15.13 27.30 -2.07
N GLN A 556 -15.53 27.68 -0.86
CA GLN A 556 -14.62 28.32 0.10
C GLN A 556 -13.46 27.40 0.49
N GLY A 557 -12.27 27.98 0.70
CA GLY A 557 -11.08 27.23 1.07
C GLY A 557 -10.32 26.62 -0.11
N ASN A 558 -10.61 27.03 -1.35
CA ASN A 558 -9.68 26.84 -2.47
C ASN A 558 -8.40 27.65 -2.21
N LEU A 559 -7.30 27.23 -2.83
CA LEU A 559 -5.99 27.86 -2.63
C LEU A 559 -6.01 29.34 -3.02
N PHE A 560 -6.80 29.66 -4.05
CA PHE A 560 -7.05 31.01 -4.49
C PHE A 560 -8.55 31.27 -4.57
N THR A 561 -8.92 32.54 -4.42
CA THR A 561 -10.24 33.10 -4.64
C THR A 561 -10.44 33.55 -6.08
N GLY A 562 -9.36 33.75 -6.84
CA GLY A 562 -9.37 34.35 -8.17
C GLY A 562 -9.45 35.88 -8.16
N LYS A 563 -9.38 36.49 -6.97
CA LYS A 563 -9.55 37.93 -6.73
C LYS A 563 -8.44 38.51 -5.85
N GLU A 564 -7.36 37.77 -5.67
CA GLU A 564 -6.18 38.22 -4.93
C GLU A 564 -5.72 39.58 -5.51
N PRO A 565 -5.48 40.61 -4.66
CA PRO A 565 -5.03 41.92 -5.13
C PRO A 565 -3.51 41.95 -5.42
N ASP A 566 -2.81 40.88 -5.04
CA ASP A 566 -1.36 40.76 -5.19
C ASP A 566 -0.94 40.96 -6.64
N GLU A 567 0.18 41.66 -6.82
CA GLU A 567 0.80 41.90 -8.12
C GLU A 567 -0.15 42.53 -9.17
N GLY A 568 -1.12 43.34 -8.71
CA GLY A 568 -2.07 44.06 -9.57
C GLY A 568 -3.37 43.31 -9.86
N GLY A 569 -3.54 42.11 -9.30
CA GLY A 569 -4.77 41.30 -9.37
C GLY A 569 -5.06 40.64 -10.73
N GLY A 570 -6.01 39.69 -10.72
CA GLY A 570 -6.36 38.91 -11.92
C GLY A 570 -5.29 37.88 -12.33
N LYS A 571 -4.46 37.46 -11.37
CA LYS A 571 -3.28 36.61 -11.57
C LYS A 571 -3.46 35.17 -11.08
N THR A 572 -4.67 34.80 -10.70
CA THR A 572 -4.99 33.55 -10.02
C THR A 572 -6.28 32.95 -10.55
N ARG A 573 -6.39 31.62 -10.49
CA ARG A 573 -7.61 30.88 -10.83
C ARG A 573 -8.26 30.32 -9.56
N GLY A 574 -9.49 30.74 -9.31
CA GLY A 574 -10.24 30.37 -8.11
C GLY A 574 -10.63 28.89 -8.05
N GLU A 575 -10.55 28.16 -9.15
CA GLU A 575 -10.80 26.71 -9.24
C GLU A 575 -9.70 25.89 -8.56
N ILE A 576 -8.50 26.45 -8.35
CA ILE A 576 -7.33 25.71 -7.87
C ILE A 576 -7.48 25.41 -6.38
N TYR A 577 -7.55 24.12 -6.03
CA TYR A 577 -7.44 23.62 -4.66
C TYR A 577 -6.02 23.17 -4.33
N VAL A 578 -5.36 22.49 -5.27
CA VAL A 578 -3.95 22.10 -5.18
C VAL A 578 -3.21 22.58 -6.41
N MET A 579 -2.05 23.21 -6.21
CA MET A 579 -1.10 23.50 -7.29
C MET A 579 0.19 22.70 -7.15
N GLY A 580 1.04 22.74 -8.18
CA GLY A 580 2.35 22.12 -8.12
C GLY A 580 2.33 20.59 -8.16
N VAL A 581 1.46 20.01 -8.99
CA VAL A 581 1.43 18.56 -9.27
C VAL A 581 1.83 18.29 -10.73
N ARG A 582 2.33 17.08 -11.02
CA ARG A 582 2.84 16.70 -12.36
C ARG A 582 1.82 15.91 -13.19
N ASN A 583 1.57 14.64 -12.87
CA ASN A 583 0.60 13.79 -13.60
C ASN A 583 -0.36 13.01 -12.69
N PRO A 584 -1.35 13.66 -12.05
CA PRO A 584 -2.31 12.98 -11.17
C PRO A 584 -3.41 12.26 -11.96
N ALA A 585 -3.14 11.04 -12.42
CA ALA A 585 -4.10 10.25 -13.20
C ALA A 585 -5.29 9.75 -12.37
N ARG A 586 -5.08 9.42 -11.08
CA ARG A 586 -6.12 8.92 -10.18
C ARG A 586 -6.13 9.72 -8.88
N ILE A 587 -7.34 9.96 -8.37
CA ILE A 587 -7.57 10.58 -7.06
C ILE A 587 -8.75 9.89 -6.36
N SER A 588 -8.83 10.07 -5.05
CA SER A 588 -9.95 9.64 -4.23
C SER A 588 -10.15 10.63 -3.09
N VAL A 589 -11.39 10.82 -2.65
CA VAL A 589 -11.69 11.60 -1.45
C VAL A 589 -12.33 10.66 -0.44
N ASP A 590 -11.79 10.62 0.77
CA ASP A 590 -12.42 9.88 1.86
C ASP A 590 -13.56 10.71 2.45
N LYS A 591 -14.80 10.38 2.06
CA LYS A 591 -16.00 11.11 2.49
C LYS A 591 -16.22 11.16 4.01
N ARG A 592 -15.52 10.34 4.81
CA ARG A 592 -15.58 10.41 6.28
C ARG A 592 -14.76 11.59 6.82
N THR A 593 -13.68 11.97 6.15
CA THR A 593 -12.72 12.98 6.62
C THR A 593 -12.53 14.15 5.66
N ASP A 594 -13.08 14.05 4.44
CA ASP A 594 -12.81 14.93 3.29
C ASP A 594 -11.32 15.11 2.96
N THR A 595 -10.49 14.14 3.36
CA THR A 595 -9.10 14.09 2.93
C THR A 595 -9.04 13.66 1.47
N LEU A 596 -8.37 14.46 0.65
CA LEU A 596 -8.06 14.14 -0.73
C LEU A 596 -6.79 13.29 -0.80
N TYR A 597 -6.88 12.10 -1.36
CA TYR A 597 -5.74 11.25 -1.66
C TYR A 597 -5.45 11.32 -3.16
N ALA A 598 -4.19 11.59 -3.50
CA ALA A 598 -3.74 11.71 -4.87
C ALA A 598 -2.36 11.08 -5.03
N GLY A 599 -2.04 10.66 -6.25
CA GLY A 599 -0.69 10.26 -6.62
C GLY A 599 -0.37 10.71 -8.03
N TRP A 600 0.90 11.03 -8.29
CA TRP A 600 1.35 11.53 -9.58
C TRP A 600 2.76 11.09 -9.94
N VAL A 601 2.95 10.91 -11.25
CA VAL A 601 4.21 10.46 -11.86
C VAL A 601 5.27 11.56 -11.81
N GLY A 602 6.46 11.22 -11.32
CA GLY A 602 7.63 12.10 -11.25
C GLY A 602 8.36 12.29 -12.58
N PRO A 603 9.44 13.08 -12.63
CA PRO A 603 10.24 13.29 -13.84
C PRO A 603 11.08 12.03 -14.18
N ASP A 604 12.05 12.06 -15.09
CA ASP A 604 12.68 10.84 -15.63
C ASP A 604 14.15 10.60 -15.23
N ALA A 605 14.73 11.45 -14.37
CA ALA A 605 16.11 11.33 -13.93
C ALA A 605 16.31 10.04 -13.11
N GLY A 606 17.10 9.11 -13.62
CA GLY A 606 17.30 7.82 -12.96
C GLY A 606 18.14 7.85 -11.67
N GLN A 607 18.88 8.93 -11.41
CA GLN A 607 19.78 9.10 -10.27
C GLN A 607 19.71 10.53 -9.74
N PRO A 608 20.03 10.78 -8.45
CA PRO A 608 20.15 12.13 -7.93
C PRO A 608 21.38 12.83 -8.52
N SER A 609 21.38 14.16 -8.49
CA SER A 609 22.47 15.00 -8.96
C SER A 609 22.82 16.06 -7.93
N THR A 610 24.10 16.10 -7.56
CA THR A 610 24.67 17.20 -6.77
C THR A 610 24.60 18.56 -7.50
N THR A 611 24.34 18.55 -8.81
CA THR A 611 24.12 19.74 -9.63
C THR A 611 22.64 20.08 -9.75
N TRP A 612 21.78 19.13 -10.10
CA TRP A 612 20.40 19.42 -10.51
C TRP A 612 19.34 19.15 -9.45
N GLY A 613 19.58 18.27 -8.48
CA GLY A 613 18.64 17.93 -7.42
C GLY A 613 18.23 16.45 -7.41
N PRO A 614 17.04 16.11 -6.90
CA PRO A 614 16.64 14.73 -6.69
C PRO A 614 16.42 13.96 -8.00
N ALA A 615 16.49 12.63 -7.89
CA ALA A 615 16.07 11.71 -8.95
C ALA A 615 14.55 11.80 -9.20
N LYS A 616 14.04 10.97 -10.12
CA LYS A 616 12.61 10.70 -10.28
C LYS A 616 11.98 10.29 -8.95
N TYR A 617 10.96 11.04 -8.53
CA TYR A 617 10.05 10.65 -7.45
C TYR A 617 8.61 10.57 -7.93
N ASP A 618 8.11 9.35 -7.95
CA ASP A 618 6.69 9.11 -8.00
C ASP A 618 6.10 9.35 -6.61
N THR A 619 4.97 10.03 -6.55
CA THR A 619 4.48 10.65 -5.31
C THR A 619 3.06 10.22 -5.00
N PHE A 620 2.77 10.01 -3.72
CA PHE A 620 1.40 10.03 -3.20
C PHE A 620 1.28 11.02 -2.05
N ALA A 621 0.15 11.71 -1.97
CA ALA A 621 -0.14 12.67 -0.93
C ALA A 621 -1.56 12.49 -0.38
N ALA A 622 -1.67 12.56 0.95
CA ALA A 622 -2.92 12.74 1.67
C ALA A 622 -3.06 14.23 2.03
N ILE A 623 -3.98 14.90 1.35
CA ILE A 623 -4.15 16.35 1.28
C ILE A 623 -5.36 16.74 2.11
N THR A 624 -5.12 17.36 3.26
CA THR A 624 -6.16 17.74 4.24
C THR A 624 -6.62 19.19 4.10
N HIS A 625 -5.94 19.98 3.28
CA HIS A 625 -6.24 21.39 3.00
C HIS A 625 -5.64 21.80 1.64
N ALA A 626 -6.09 22.93 1.11
CA ALA A 626 -5.56 23.52 -0.11
C ALA A 626 -4.08 23.89 0.05
N SER A 627 -3.22 23.49 -0.91
CA SER A 627 -1.80 23.79 -0.82
C SER A 627 -1.02 23.64 -2.15
N ASN A 628 0.25 24.05 -2.14
CA ASN A 628 1.19 23.84 -3.24
C ASN A 628 2.08 22.61 -2.97
N ARG A 629 2.07 21.63 -3.88
CA ARG A 629 2.82 20.35 -3.78
C ARG A 629 4.21 20.39 -4.42
N GLY A 630 4.65 21.58 -4.83
CA GLY A 630 6.05 21.90 -5.06
C GLY A 630 6.53 21.73 -6.50
N TRP A 631 5.92 20.90 -7.35
CA TRP A 631 6.39 20.72 -8.74
C TRP A 631 6.22 22.03 -9.55
N PRO A 632 7.23 22.47 -10.34
CA PRO A 632 8.51 21.80 -10.65
C PRO A 632 9.71 22.22 -9.77
N TYR A 633 9.48 22.93 -8.67
CA TYR A 633 10.53 23.52 -7.83
C TYR A 633 11.09 22.54 -6.79
N CYS A 634 10.21 21.84 -6.08
CA CYS A 634 10.55 20.96 -4.96
C CYS A 634 9.74 19.66 -5.03
N MET A 635 10.31 18.55 -4.54
CA MET A 635 9.65 17.24 -4.48
C MET A 635 9.90 16.49 -3.17
N GLY A 636 9.17 15.40 -2.95
CA GLY A 636 9.32 14.54 -1.76
C GLY A 636 9.03 15.32 -0.47
N ASN A 637 10.01 15.36 0.42
CA ASN A 637 10.01 16.12 1.67
C ASN A 637 10.72 17.49 1.51
N ASN A 638 10.26 18.32 0.57
CA ASN A 638 10.85 19.63 0.25
C ASN A 638 12.34 19.52 -0.15
N GLN A 639 12.63 18.65 -1.12
CA GLN A 639 13.93 18.56 -1.78
C GLN A 639 13.93 19.47 -3.03
N PRO A 640 14.73 20.56 -3.05
CA PRO A 640 14.71 21.52 -4.15
C PRO A 640 15.49 21.04 -5.37
N TYR A 641 15.01 21.39 -6.56
CA TYR A 641 15.80 21.41 -7.79
C TYR A 641 16.59 22.74 -7.90
N ARG A 642 17.55 22.78 -8.84
CA ARG A 642 18.16 24.04 -9.28
C ARG A 642 17.42 24.66 -10.45
N ASP A 643 17.39 25.98 -10.48
CA ASP A 643 16.87 26.71 -11.63
C ASP A 643 17.83 26.67 -12.82
N ARG A 644 17.29 26.73 -14.03
CA ARG A 644 18.05 26.74 -15.29
C ARG A 644 18.26 28.16 -15.76
N ASN A 645 19.51 28.49 -16.08
CA ASN A 645 19.84 29.78 -16.66
C ASN A 645 19.36 29.88 -18.12
N LEU A 646 19.04 31.08 -18.58
CA LEU A 646 18.79 31.36 -20.00
C LEU A 646 19.78 32.40 -20.54
N PRO A 647 20.20 32.30 -21.81
CA PRO A 647 19.75 31.35 -22.83
C PRO A 647 20.39 29.96 -22.77
N ASP A 648 21.29 29.71 -21.81
CA ASP A 648 22.04 28.45 -21.68
C ASP A 648 21.54 27.61 -20.49
N PRO A 649 20.57 26.69 -20.71
CA PRO A 649 19.96 25.87 -19.66
C PRO A 649 20.90 24.83 -19.05
N SER A 650 22.12 24.67 -19.58
CA SER A 650 23.13 23.78 -19.00
C SER A 650 23.86 24.41 -17.80
N LYS A 651 23.73 25.73 -17.62
CA LYS A 651 24.29 26.45 -16.47
C LYS A 651 23.26 26.54 -15.34
N PRO A 652 23.51 25.90 -14.18
CA PRO A 652 22.60 26.01 -13.05
C PRO A 652 22.66 27.40 -12.41
N LEU A 653 21.51 27.90 -11.98
CA LEU A 653 21.40 29.02 -11.06
C LEU A 653 21.40 28.52 -9.60
N GLY A 654 20.80 29.28 -8.69
CA GLY A 654 20.59 28.87 -7.30
C GLY A 654 19.62 27.69 -7.16
N TRP A 655 19.63 27.09 -5.97
CA TRP A 655 18.56 26.18 -5.54
C TRP A 655 17.27 26.96 -5.32
N TYR A 656 16.13 26.36 -5.65
CA TYR A 656 14.85 26.94 -5.25
C TYR A 656 14.72 26.94 -3.72
N ASP A 657 14.16 28.03 -3.18
CA ASP A 657 13.75 28.10 -1.78
C ASP A 657 12.30 27.61 -1.67
N CYS A 658 12.11 26.38 -1.18
CA CYS A 658 10.79 25.76 -1.06
C CYS A 658 9.82 26.55 -0.16
N GLU A 659 10.32 27.39 0.75
CA GLU A 659 9.50 28.21 1.65
C GLU A 659 9.18 29.59 1.05
N ASN A 660 9.95 30.05 0.06
CA ASN A 660 9.80 31.36 -0.59
C ASN A 660 9.86 31.25 -2.11
N LEU A 661 8.98 30.41 -2.69
CA LEU A 661 8.97 30.11 -4.11
C LEU A 661 8.64 31.34 -4.97
N ARG A 662 9.37 31.45 -6.10
CA ARG A 662 9.19 32.48 -7.11
C ARG A 662 9.08 31.86 -8.50
N ASN A 663 8.01 32.20 -9.21
CA ASN A 663 7.81 31.81 -10.60
C ASN A 663 8.31 32.92 -11.55
N GLU A 664 9.60 32.87 -11.86
CA GLU A 664 10.28 33.83 -12.74
C GLU A 664 10.39 33.32 -14.19
N SER A 665 9.55 32.34 -14.56
CA SER A 665 9.50 31.89 -15.95
C SER A 665 9.08 33.03 -16.87
N PRO A 666 9.70 33.15 -18.08
CA PRO A 666 9.23 34.10 -19.10
C PRO A 666 7.82 33.77 -19.63
N ASN A 667 7.30 32.57 -19.33
CA ASN A 667 5.96 32.12 -19.70
C ASN A 667 4.95 32.23 -18.54
N ASN A 668 5.31 32.88 -17.42
CA ASN A 668 4.41 33.08 -16.30
C ASN A 668 3.54 34.32 -16.52
N ASP A 669 2.23 34.14 -16.53
CA ASP A 669 1.24 35.22 -16.54
C ASP A 669 0.46 35.33 -15.22
N GLY A 670 0.73 34.44 -14.26
CA GLY A 670 0.22 34.48 -12.89
C GLY A 670 1.10 35.26 -11.93
N LEU A 671 1.02 34.92 -10.63
CA LEU A 671 1.84 35.53 -9.59
C LEU A 671 3.30 35.09 -9.73
N VAL A 672 4.22 36.02 -9.48
CA VAL A 672 5.64 35.72 -9.31
C VAL A 672 5.86 35.11 -7.94
N LYS A 673 5.35 35.71 -6.86
CA LYS A 673 5.42 35.12 -5.52
C LYS A 673 4.30 34.09 -5.36
N ILE A 674 4.65 32.82 -5.24
CA ILE A 674 3.68 31.73 -5.11
C ILE A 674 3.72 31.10 -3.71
N PRO A 675 2.67 30.38 -3.29
CA PRO A 675 2.66 29.70 -1.98
C PRO A 675 3.84 28.73 -1.80
N PRO A 676 4.33 28.53 -0.56
CA PRO A 676 5.42 27.59 -0.27
C PRO A 676 5.05 26.15 -0.63
N ALA A 677 6.06 25.33 -0.92
CA ALA A 677 5.85 23.90 -1.15
C ALA A 677 5.64 23.14 0.16
N GLU A 678 4.65 22.27 0.17
CA GLU A 678 4.42 21.33 1.26
C GLU A 678 4.98 19.93 0.96
N PRO A 679 5.46 19.22 2.00
CA PRO A 679 5.95 17.86 1.84
C PRO A 679 4.81 16.89 1.47
N ASN A 680 5.20 15.81 0.79
CA ASN A 680 4.30 14.74 0.40
C ASN A 680 4.34 13.56 1.38
N THR A 681 3.26 12.78 1.46
CA THR A 681 3.13 11.65 2.38
C THR A 681 4.04 10.48 1.99
N ILE A 682 4.16 10.19 0.69
CA ILE A 682 4.94 9.09 0.14
C ILE A 682 5.64 9.59 -1.13
N TRP A 683 6.92 9.29 -1.28
CA TRP A 683 7.64 9.45 -2.54
C TRP A 683 8.58 8.26 -2.74
N TYR A 684 8.79 7.83 -3.97
CA TYR A 684 9.73 6.75 -4.26
C TYR A 684 10.36 6.87 -5.64
N SER A 685 11.55 6.30 -5.73
CA SER A 685 12.29 6.08 -6.96
C SER A 685 12.42 4.57 -7.18
N PRO A 686 12.87 4.09 -8.35
CA PRO A 686 13.06 2.64 -8.56
C PRO A 686 13.93 1.99 -7.47
N GLN A 687 14.87 2.76 -6.91
CA GLN A 687 15.80 2.30 -5.88
C GLN A 687 15.15 2.12 -4.50
N GLY A 688 14.08 2.86 -4.18
CA GLY A 688 13.37 2.75 -2.90
C GLY A 688 12.48 3.95 -2.57
N GLY A 689 11.72 3.82 -1.50
CA GLY A 689 10.77 4.82 -1.04
C GLY A 689 11.28 5.65 0.12
N GLY A 690 10.72 6.85 0.26
CA GLY A 690 11.07 7.83 1.29
C GLY A 690 12.55 8.21 1.22
N ILE A 691 13.07 8.48 0.03
CA ILE A 691 14.48 8.79 -0.18
C ILE A 691 14.83 10.11 0.51
N ASP A 692 15.83 10.10 1.39
CA ASP A 692 16.28 11.28 2.13
C ASP A 692 17.81 11.34 2.22
N TYR A 693 18.35 12.55 2.44
CA TYR A 693 19.81 12.79 2.51
C TYR A 693 20.15 13.74 3.67
N PRO A 694 21.40 13.74 4.16
CA PRO A 694 21.91 14.82 5.00
C PRO A 694 21.74 16.17 4.29
N ARG A 695 21.38 17.20 5.06
CA ARG A 695 21.18 18.58 4.56
C ARG A 695 22.29 19.49 5.05
N ASP A 696 22.66 20.48 4.24
CA ASP A 696 23.57 21.54 4.63
C ASP A 696 22.88 22.61 5.51
N ALA A 697 23.62 23.67 5.87
CA ALA A 697 23.11 24.76 6.70
C ALA A 697 21.94 25.55 6.05
N ASN A 698 21.77 25.45 4.73
CA ASN A 698 20.69 26.08 3.98
C ASN A 698 19.53 25.10 3.71
N GLY A 699 19.56 23.90 4.31
CA GLY A 699 18.52 22.89 4.13
C GLY A 699 18.60 22.11 2.81
N VAL A 700 19.66 22.29 2.02
CA VAL A 700 19.84 21.62 0.73
C VAL A 700 20.37 20.19 0.97
N PRO A 701 19.68 19.16 0.45
CA PRO A 701 20.16 17.78 0.53
C PRO A 701 21.48 17.57 -0.22
N SER A 702 22.33 16.67 0.25
CA SER A 702 23.62 16.41 -0.40
C SER A 702 23.50 15.78 -1.79
N TYR A 703 22.40 15.07 -2.06
CA TYR A 703 22.12 14.33 -3.30
C TYR A 703 23.21 13.31 -3.70
N ARG A 704 24.02 12.88 -2.74
CA ARG A 704 25.03 11.84 -2.92
C ARG A 704 24.41 10.48 -2.64
N THR A 705 24.48 9.57 -3.61
CA THR A 705 23.87 8.25 -3.51
C THR A 705 24.41 7.45 -2.32
N GLU A 706 25.68 7.62 -1.96
CA GLU A 706 26.32 6.96 -0.82
C GLU A 706 25.83 7.47 0.55
N GLU A 707 25.21 8.65 0.61
CA GLU A 707 24.64 9.23 1.83
C GLU A 707 23.11 9.02 1.93
N GLN A 708 22.52 8.35 0.94
CA GLN A 708 21.08 8.15 0.80
C GLN A 708 20.50 7.25 1.90
N LYS A 709 19.35 7.64 2.44
CA LYS A 709 18.52 6.83 3.34
C LYS A 709 17.20 6.46 2.67
N GLN A 710 16.72 5.24 2.93
CA GLN A 710 15.42 4.76 2.48
C GLN A 710 14.48 4.64 3.68
N LEU A 711 13.47 5.51 3.75
CA LEU A 711 12.52 5.54 4.86
C LEU A 711 11.31 4.61 4.65
N LEU A 712 11.00 4.29 3.38
CA LEU A 712 9.92 3.37 2.99
C LEU A 712 10.47 2.21 2.14
N PRO A 713 11.26 1.29 2.72
CA PRO A 713 11.95 0.23 1.98
C PRO A 713 11.02 -0.80 1.29
N TRP A 714 9.73 -0.80 1.64
CA TRP A 714 8.69 -1.62 1.01
C TRP A 714 8.21 -1.09 -0.34
N LEU A 715 8.46 0.19 -0.63
CA LEU A 715 8.04 0.84 -1.86
C LEU A 715 9.24 0.99 -2.81
N LYS A 716 9.41 0.01 -3.72
CA LYS A 716 10.50 -0.01 -4.70
C LYS A 716 10.06 -0.70 -6.00
N GLY A 717 10.80 -0.48 -7.08
CA GLY A 717 10.49 -1.06 -8.39
C GLY A 717 9.31 -0.39 -9.09
N GLY A 718 8.66 -1.14 -9.98
CA GLY A 718 7.58 -0.64 -10.85
C GLY A 718 8.06 0.22 -12.01
N GLY A 719 7.13 0.55 -12.92
CA GLY A 719 7.36 1.48 -14.03
C GLY A 719 7.50 2.94 -13.59
N GLN A 720 7.32 3.22 -12.29
CA GLN A 720 7.21 4.56 -11.70
C GLN A 720 6.13 5.34 -12.44
N ALA A 721 4.92 4.80 -12.34
CA ALA A 721 3.69 5.37 -12.85
C ALA A 721 2.59 5.17 -11.82
N THR A 722 2.59 5.99 -10.78
CA THR A 722 1.68 5.89 -9.63
C THR A 722 0.21 5.90 -9.99
N MET A 723 -0.52 4.99 -9.34
CA MET A 723 -1.96 4.78 -9.48
C MET A 723 -2.57 4.79 -8.08
N ASN A 724 -2.99 5.99 -7.67
CA ASN A 724 -3.61 6.20 -6.37
C ASN A 724 -4.91 5.39 -6.24
N GLY A 725 -5.15 4.84 -5.05
CA GLY A 725 -6.36 4.11 -4.72
C GLY A 725 -7.23 4.74 -3.66
N PRO A 726 -8.35 4.07 -3.33
CA PRO A 726 -9.27 4.52 -2.31
C PRO A 726 -8.71 4.27 -0.91
N VAL A 727 -9.31 4.93 0.08
CA VAL A 727 -9.29 4.46 1.46
C VAL A 727 -10.43 3.49 1.65
N TYR A 728 -10.18 2.28 2.18
CA TYR A 728 -11.28 1.37 2.48
C TYR A 728 -12.04 1.83 3.72
N ARG A 729 -13.37 1.86 3.62
CA ARG A 729 -14.26 2.16 4.75
C ARG A 729 -15.17 0.96 4.99
N TYR A 730 -14.97 0.28 6.11
CA TYR A 730 -15.77 -0.87 6.50
C TYR A 730 -17.18 -0.41 6.90
N ASP A 731 -18.18 -1.05 6.32
CA ASP A 731 -19.57 -0.90 6.72
C ASP A 731 -20.05 -2.09 7.57
N PRO A 732 -20.28 -1.90 8.88
CA PRO A 732 -20.83 -2.94 9.74
C PRO A 732 -22.29 -3.30 9.41
N ALA A 733 -23.05 -2.40 8.77
CA ALA A 733 -24.47 -2.62 8.44
C ALA A 733 -24.64 -3.45 7.14
N SER A 734 -23.68 -3.40 6.23
CA SER A 734 -23.68 -4.22 5.01
C SER A 734 -23.74 -5.72 5.33
N THR A 735 -24.67 -6.43 4.70
CA THR A 735 -24.81 -7.89 4.81
C THR A 735 -24.02 -8.65 3.74
N SER A 736 -23.24 -7.94 2.91
CA SER A 736 -22.45 -8.55 1.85
C SER A 736 -21.40 -9.51 2.41
N ALA A 737 -21.37 -10.74 1.89
CA ALA A 737 -20.32 -11.71 2.19
C ALA A 737 -19.01 -11.42 1.43
N ASP A 738 -19.09 -10.62 0.35
CA ASP A 738 -17.94 -10.25 -0.49
C ASP A 738 -17.09 -9.12 0.10
N LYS A 739 -17.62 -8.42 1.13
CA LYS A 739 -16.99 -7.26 1.73
C LYS A 739 -15.67 -7.61 2.41
N TRP A 740 -14.69 -6.73 2.27
CA TRP A 740 -13.42 -6.90 2.96
C TRP A 740 -13.60 -6.71 4.49
N PRO A 741 -12.79 -7.38 5.33
CA PRO A 741 -12.96 -7.26 6.76
C PRO A 741 -12.60 -5.89 7.35
N ALA A 742 -13.09 -5.62 8.56
CA ALA A 742 -12.86 -4.37 9.29
C ALA A 742 -11.37 -4.05 9.52
N TYR A 743 -10.48 -5.05 9.47
CA TYR A 743 -9.03 -4.86 9.51
C TYR A 743 -8.51 -3.85 8.47
N TRP A 744 -9.19 -3.73 7.32
CA TRP A 744 -8.80 -2.79 6.27
C TRP A 744 -9.36 -1.38 6.47
N ASP A 745 -10.26 -1.15 7.44
CA ASP A 745 -10.89 0.17 7.64
C ASP A 745 -9.83 1.24 7.87
N GLY A 746 -9.90 2.32 7.08
CA GLY A 746 -8.96 3.43 7.12
C GLY A 746 -7.61 3.20 6.44
N LYS A 747 -7.37 2.03 5.85
CA LYS A 747 -6.14 1.80 5.06
C LYS A 747 -6.28 2.38 3.66
N TRP A 748 -5.26 3.10 3.24
CA TRP A 748 -5.16 3.72 1.93
C TRP A 748 -4.43 2.80 0.95
N PHE A 749 -5.02 2.57 -0.22
CA PHE A 749 -4.46 1.74 -1.26
C PHE A 749 -3.54 2.56 -2.18
N VAL A 750 -2.29 2.11 -2.33
CA VAL A 750 -1.28 2.72 -3.19
C VAL A 750 -0.69 1.67 -4.12
N GLY A 751 -0.53 2.01 -5.41
CA GLY A 751 -0.02 1.10 -6.42
C GLY A 751 0.69 1.81 -7.57
N ASP A 752 1.40 1.04 -8.38
CA ASP A 752 2.05 1.51 -9.62
C ASP A 752 1.38 0.83 -10.81
N PHE A 753 1.34 1.52 -11.95
CA PHE A 753 0.71 1.09 -13.18
C PHE A 753 1.35 -0.17 -13.77
N TYR A 754 2.68 -0.19 -13.95
CA TYR A 754 3.32 -1.08 -14.92
C TYR A 754 4.40 -1.97 -14.28
N ASP A 755 4.57 -3.17 -14.86
CA ASP A 755 5.59 -4.19 -14.58
C ASP A 755 5.23 -5.29 -13.55
N GLY A 756 5.93 -6.43 -13.62
CA GLY A 756 5.71 -7.62 -12.79
C GLY A 756 6.10 -7.44 -11.32
N ASP A 757 6.97 -6.47 -11.03
CA ASP A 757 7.45 -6.13 -9.69
C ASP A 757 6.87 -4.82 -9.14
N GLN A 758 5.75 -4.38 -9.71
CA GLN A 758 5.07 -3.18 -9.25
C GLN A 758 4.68 -3.29 -7.76
N PRO A 759 4.92 -2.24 -6.95
CA PRO A 759 4.43 -2.20 -5.59
C PRO A 759 2.90 -2.05 -5.58
N ARG A 760 2.24 -2.80 -4.70
CA ARG A 760 0.82 -2.65 -4.35
C ARG A 760 0.68 -2.84 -2.86
N HIS A 761 0.26 -1.80 -2.15
CA HIS A 761 0.19 -1.81 -0.70
C HIS A 761 -1.09 -1.16 -0.19
N ALA A 762 -1.59 -1.66 0.93
CA ALA A 762 -2.51 -0.91 1.77
C ALA A 762 -1.70 -0.32 2.93
N VAL A 763 -1.76 0.99 3.11
CA VAL A 763 -0.95 1.70 4.10
C VAL A 763 -1.83 2.30 5.19
N LEU A 764 -1.31 2.32 6.40
CA LEU A 764 -1.91 3.01 7.54
C LEU A 764 -1.08 4.26 7.82
N THR A 765 -1.75 5.40 7.97
CA THR A 765 -1.13 6.69 8.32
C THR A 765 -1.50 7.10 9.72
N ASP A 766 -0.70 7.97 10.34
CA ASP A 766 -1.05 8.61 11.61
C ASP A 766 -1.87 9.89 11.32
N PRO A 767 -3.14 9.98 11.75
CA PRO A 767 -3.97 11.16 11.56
C PRO A 767 -3.33 12.45 12.11
N LYS A 768 -2.43 12.36 13.09
CA LYS A 768 -1.74 13.53 13.69
C LYS A 768 -0.70 14.15 12.76
N THR A 769 -0.14 13.37 11.84
CA THR A 769 1.02 13.78 11.01
C THR A 769 0.74 13.73 9.52
N VAL A 770 -0.25 12.95 9.08
CA VAL A 770 -0.52 12.67 7.66
C VAL A 770 -0.71 13.95 6.82
N GLY A 771 -1.46 14.94 7.34
CA GLY A 771 -1.70 16.21 6.65
C GLY A 771 -0.49 17.15 6.58
N LYS A 772 0.64 16.78 7.18
CA LYS A 772 1.90 17.52 7.21
C LYS A 772 3.05 16.75 6.54
N GLY A 773 2.72 15.76 5.68
CA GLY A 773 3.70 14.90 5.03
C GLY A 773 4.26 13.78 5.92
N GLY A 774 3.57 13.42 7.01
CA GLY A 774 3.96 12.28 7.84
C GLY A 774 3.90 10.96 7.08
N LEU A 775 4.98 10.19 7.13
CA LEU A 775 5.09 8.89 6.46
C LEU A 775 4.05 7.87 7.00
N PRO A 776 3.66 6.87 6.19
CA PRO A 776 2.86 5.76 6.69
C PRO A 776 3.57 5.02 7.82
N VAL A 777 2.80 4.67 8.85
CA VAL A 777 3.31 3.92 10.00
C VAL A 777 3.41 2.42 9.71
N HIS A 778 2.57 1.92 8.79
CA HIS A 778 2.48 0.51 8.46
C HIS A 778 2.08 0.29 7.00
N ALA A 779 2.55 -0.81 6.40
CA ALA A 779 2.19 -1.23 5.04
C ALA A 779 1.92 -2.74 4.98
N GLU A 780 0.86 -3.14 4.28
CA GLU A 780 0.51 -4.52 3.99
C GLU A 780 0.61 -4.76 2.47
N SER A 781 1.24 -5.86 2.06
CA SER A 781 1.40 -6.16 0.63
C SER A 781 0.11 -6.71 0.04
N LEU A 782 -0.34 -6.11 -1.06
CA LEU A 782 -1.53 -6.53 -1.79
C LEU A 782 -1.21 -7.42 -2.99
N ARG A 783 0.06 -7.68 -3.29
CA ARG A 783 0.47 -8.41 -4.52
C ARG A 783 -0.11 -9.82 -4.63
N LYS A 784 -0.52 -10.44 -3.52
CA LYS A 784 -1.18 -11.77 -3.52
C LYS A 784 -2.72 -11.67 -3.53
N ILE A 785 -3.30 -10.60 -2.97
CA ILE A 785 -4.75 -10.34 -2.94
C ILE A 785 -5.23 -9.77 -4.28
N ILE A 786 -4.45 -8.84 -4.84
CA ILE A 786 -4.66 -8.21 -6.15
C ILE A 786 -3.51 -8.70 -7.04
N PRO A 787 -3.65 -9.88 -7.65
CA PRO A 787 -2.49 -10.63 -8.08
C PRO A 787 -1.86 -10.06 -9.35
N VAL A 788 -0.54 -9.83 -9.28
CA VAL A 788 0.26 -9.34 -10.41
C VAL A 788 0.59 -10.50 -11.35
N GLY A 789 0.54 -10.27 -12.67
CA GLY A 789 1.02 -11.25 -13.65
C GLY A 789 0.48 -11.05 -15.06
N ASN A 790 1.16 -11.63 -16.05
CA ASN A 790 0.78 -11.52 -17.48
C ASN A 790 -0.63 -12.05 -17.78
N ASP A 791 -1.09 -13.06 -17.04
CA ASP A 791 -2.45 -13.63 -17.14
C ASP A 791 -3.35 -13.22 -15.97
N ARG A 792 -2.92 -12.22 -15.18
CA ARG A 792 -3.64 -11.64 -14.05
C ARG A 792 -3.77 -10.13 -14.25
N ILE A 793 -3.77 -9.33 -13.18
CA ILE A 793 -3.83 -7.87 -13.25
C ILE A 793 -2.40 -7.36 -13.45
N LYS A 794 -2.00 -7.02 -14.68
CA LYS A 794 -0.63 -6.55 -14.96
C LYS A 794 -0.53 -5.04 -14.93
N ASN A 795 -1.37 -4.33 -15.68
CA ASN A 795 -1.24 -2.90 -15.82
C ASN A 795 -2.35 -2.21 -15.02
N LEU A 796 -2.14 -2.01 -13.72
CA LEU A 796 -3.15 -1.48 -12.78
C LEU A 796 -3.53 -0.06 -13.16
N MET A 797 -4.73 0.17 -13.69
CA MET A 797 -5.10 1.48 -14.22
C MET A 797 -6.03 2.29 -13.31
N ASP A 798 -6.97 1.62 -12.64
CA ASP A 798 -7.85 2.24 -11.64
C ASP A 798 -8.45 1.16 -10.74
N TRP A 799 -8.96 1.56 -9.59
CA TRP A 799 -9.60 0.67 -8.61
C TRP A 799 -10.51 1.44 -7.65
N LYS A 800 -11.70 0.89 -7.38
CA LYS A 800 -12.70 1.49 -6.48
C LYS A 800 -13.43 0.40 -5.72
N PHE A 801 -13.76 0.67 -4.46
CA PHE A 801 -14.68 -0.18 -3.72
C PHE A 801 -16.13 0.10 -4.15
N ALA A 802 -16.92 -0.96 -4.29
CA ALA A 802 -18.36 -0.86 -4.47
C ALA A 802 -19.08 -0.80 -3.11
N PRO A 803 -20.37 -0.38 -3.07
CA PRO A 803 -21.16 -0.35 -1.84
C PRO A 803 -21.25 -1.68 -1.09
N ASP A 804 -21.12 -2.81 -1.81
CA ASP A 804 -21.08 -4.15 -1.23
C ASP A 804 -19.74 -4.50 -0.56
N GLY A 805 -18.76 -3.59 -0.57
CA GLY A 805 -17.44 -3.75 0.01
C GLY A 805 -16.45 -4.58 -0.82
N SER A 806 -16.80 -4.98 -2.04
CA SER A 806 -15.87 -5.61 -2.99
C SER A 806 -15.05 -4.57 -3.75
N LEU A 807 -13.84 -4.93 -4.18
CA LEU A 807 -12.93 -4.04 -4.90
C LEU A 807 -13.00 -4.33 -6.41
N TYR A 808 -13.29 -3.31 -7.22
CA TYR A 808 -13.18 -3.38 -8.68
C TYR A 808 -11.85 -2.80 -9.13
N VAL A 809 -11.22 -3.42 -10.13
CA VAL A 809 -9.89 -3.05 -10.63
C VAL A 809 -9.88 -3.06 -12.16
N LEU A 810 -9.40 -2.00 -12.79
CA LEU A 810 -9.10 -1.96 -14.21
C LEU A 810 -7.67 -2.42 -14.48
N ASP A 811 -7.54 -3.39 -15.37
CA ASP A 811 -6.28 -3.79 -16.00
C ASP A 811 -6.24 -3.23 -17.42
N TYR A 812 -5.29 -2.35 -17.69
CA TYR A 812 -5.16 -1.64 -18.96
C TYR A 812 -4.93 -2.58 -20.15
N GLY A 813 -4.25 -3.71 -19.94
CA GLY A 813 -3.78 -4.58 -21.03
C GLY A 813 -2.26 -4.68 -21.05
N ARG A 814 -1.67 -5.09 -22.17
CA ARG A 814 -0.23 -5.36 -22.37
C ARG A 814 0.36 -4.40 -23.41
N GLY A 815 -0.46 -3.83 -24.28
CA GLY A 815 -0.11 -2.69 -25.13
C GLY A 815 -0.07 -1.37 -24.37
N PHE A 816 0.49 -0.34 -25.03
CA PHE A 816 0.42 1.06 -24.62
C PHE A 816 -0.35 1.84 -25.68
N PHE A 817 -1.21 2.77 -25.26
CA PHE A 817 -2.06 3.59 -26.12
C PHE A 817 -3.03 2.77 -26.99
N THR A 818 -3.46 1.61 -26.50
CA THR A 818 -4.33 0.68 -27.22
C THR A 818 -5.00 -0.28 -26.23
N SER A 819 -6.06 -0.96 -26.67
CA SER A 819 -6.67 -2.09 -25.97
C SER A 819 -6.20 -3.41 -26.57
N ASP A 820 -6.18 -4.47 -25.76
CA ASP A 820 -5.90 -5.82 -26.24
C ASP A 820 -6.76 -6.87 -25.52
N ALA A 821 -6.56 -8.14 -25.87
CA ALA A 821 -7.34 -9.25 -25.31
C ALA A 821 -7.16 -9.44 -23.79
N LYS A 822 -6.16 -8.79 -23.18
CA LYS A 822 -5.88 -8.85 -21.75
C LYS A 822 -6.40 -7.61 -21.00
N SER A 823 -6.78 -6.54 -21.69
CA SER A 823 -7.55 -5.43 -21.10
C SER A 823 -8.81 -5.98 -20.43
N ALA A 824 -9.07 -5.58 -19.18
CA ALA A 824 -10.13 -6.18 -18.38
C ALA A 824 -10.59 -5.36 -17.19
N LEU A 825 -11.86 -5.55 -16.82
CA LEU A 825 -12.39 -5.24 -15.50
C LEU A 825 -12.29 -6.49 -14.62
N TRP A 826 -11.81 -6.32 -13.40
CA TRP A 826 -11.69 -7.37 -12.39
C TRP A 826 -12.48 -7.01 -11.14
N ARG A 827 -12.92 -8.03 -10.39
CA ARG A 827 -13.50 -7.91 -9.04
C ARG A 827 -12.68 -8.72 -8.06
N VAL A 828 -12.39 -8.16 -6.89
CA VAL A 828 -11.67 -8.80 -5.79
C VAL A 828 -12.57 -8.85 -4.56
N THR A 829 -12.94 -10.06 -4.15
CA THR A 829 -13.84 -10.32 -3.00
C THR A 829 -13.12 -11.04 -1.88
N TYR A 830 -13.64 -10.89 -0.67
CA TYR A 830 -13.21 -11.67 0.49
C TYR A 830 -14.03 -12.96 0.59
N THR A 831 -13.36 -14.08 0.89
CA THR A 831 -13.95 -15.42 0.97
C THR A 831 -13.58 -16.15 2.26
N GLY A 832 -12.90 -15.50 3.22
CA GLY A 832 -12.49 -16.11 4.49
C GLY A 832 -13.63 -16.31 5.50
N GLY A 833 -14.82 -15.78 5.20
CA GLY A 833 -15.99 -15.85 6.06
C GLY A 833 -15.86 -14.98 7.32
N GLU A 834 -16.84 -15.08 8.21
CA GLU A 834 -16.88 -14.23 9.39
C GLU A 834 -15.71 -14.47 10.37
N ALA A 835 -15.45 -13.45 11.18
CA ALA A 835 -14.54 -13.49 12.32
C ALA A 835 -14.88 -14.64 13.27
N THR A 836 -13.87 -15.31 13.81
CA THR A 836 -13.99 -16.48 14.69
C THR A 836 -14.89 -16.15 15.90
N PRO A 837 -16.03 -16.85 16.08
CA PRO A 837 -17.05 -16.47 17.04
C PRO A 837 -16.60 -16.60 18.51
N ALA A 838 -17.18 -15.80 19.40
CA ALA A 838 -17.04 -15.99 20.85
C ALA A 838 -17.95 -17.12 21.34
N ALA A 839 -17.72 -17.63 22.56
CA ALA A 839 -18.53 -18.71 23.12
C ALA A 839 -20.04 -18.38 23.17
N GLY A 840 -20.40 -17.12 23.51
CA GLY A 840 -21.79 -16.67 23.55
C GLY A 840 -22.49 -16.63 22.18
N ASP A 841 -21.73 -16.51 21.07
CA ASP A 841 -22.30 -16.49 19.72
C ASP A 841 -22.75 -17.88 19.29
N LEU A 842 -21.96 -18.91 19.63
CA LEU A 842 -22.28 -20.31 19.35
C LEU A 842 -23.50 -20.77 20.14
N ALA A 843 -23.60 -20.41 21.42
CA ALA A 843 -24.74 -20.75 22.28
C ALA A 843 -26.06 -20.17 21.74
N ARG A 844 -26.05 -18.92 21.25
CA ARG A 844 -27.23 -18.30 20.64
C ARG A 844 -27.63 -18.95 19.32
N LYS A 845 -26.66 -19.41 18.52
CA LYS A 845 -26.93 -20.11 17.26
C LYS A 845 -27.54 -21.50 17.48
N ALA A 846 -27.18 -22.19 18.56
CA ALA A 846 -27.77 -23.49 18.91
C ALA A 846 -29.21 -23.39 19.47
N GLN A 847 -29.63 -22.20 19.91
CA GLN A 847 -30.97 -21.93 20.45
C GLN A 847 -31.98 -21.43 19.40
N ARG A 848 -31.52 -21.14 18.19
CA ARG A 848 -32.33 -20.75 17.03
C ARG A 848 -32.40 -21.90 16.06
#